data_AF-V4H832-F1
#
_entry.id   AF-V4H832-F1
#
_cell.length_a   1.000
_cell.length_b   1.000
_cell.length_c   1.000
_cell.angle_alpha   90.00
_cell.angle_beta   90.00
_cell.angle_gamma   90.00
#
_symmetry.space_group_name_H-M   'P 1'
#
loop_
_entity.id
_entity.type
_entity.pdbx_description
1 polymer ?
#
loop_
_entity_poly.entity_id
_entity_poly.type
_entity_poly.pdbx_seq_one_letter_code
_entity_poly.pdbx_strand_id
1 'polypeptide(L)'
;MSLTKEARPWNENVVREYLTATSQQKSDPEKFYKTHLDIDRIYAEFLADKQDTIVTQADLRDTILSGDLDDDIRTYILKGETGSGKSQLCQWLDYELQGLRGGSPTDVEERIPLHIKASETSLEQIIETLAEPLGIDPEISQVSGLDPSKVADAITTNLSANPGQKLEDADIDRIIEEGGLTEMLRSNIEQYQRGLEAEDETDFDPDLISKDDYRDLALKLGSDSVFHSNQRVLRQVLRDEIHRHFSHVIGVTDFQGQLLQYTEQYIDEMGKRPVIICEDVTTFSVLKEQLLDQIIQVESASFDIVLGYTTGFEQDDLQDALGDRESQDALTYLKDRAEGYMTLTENGESLFLDDALSIELVRKYLDVIKAESGSTIDETTEDVFDGLYPFNETAIRVAYDNLIDDGSPRRTPRVLLQKVVRRCLLSDEPPFETLDRSTNVDDVISPIDQSKYSADLRKVATWYGYKKDAGVSASNNPILVPIGVLDHFEIDPPDEAERFESEEAGSEYVVLELNNQIALTGGERTRPSVIGDDDGDRREEEDAPEIEVDRPGTAGNGDGVSDGPKGDDSGSDIVVDPPPEPPEENVNTRLKEFNDWFETGQEYSSSDVLRSGAEEVLEKWYDSTRVANPNASTTGVGGIYFTHGSSVPVSIQGPDERKDLSVMLEFNDGNLDLYFDILQVGMHDGEGFPNDVNAERLHAWATDSVVQLRHDIRERVEACLPEELSIEHVIVFSKFLLRNAEFGDLEVTRELVFDEATPKHDRDYKDPIRAALGNNSPLDEQLKALKKRRTEITDLVKGFFLLKKNLVDHDRLRAVEREVADDPAKYLDLAQQINTEKLDYPEWYEIGTNRGNANTNVTTFLDAVSDYAVQVSLLSEDDLEEHFAEHLDAVEKWFDPEHTKADLLDAFDTLDEALGVFDVTRDGSWNDAKASLTTEGHDLHLNKFNSVLSDLRSTDRDTPFERLALLHDFQRSLETHDAWDVYKALDEMIEVLSDQEVDATDDVEEQVKQLQELQQYERARQNAIKATEEF
;
A
#
# COMPACT_ATOMS: atom_id res chain seq x y z
N MET A 1 15.91 -52.43 -11.72
CA MET A 1 16.74 -52.84 -12.88
C MET A 1 16.90 -51.63 -13.80
N SER A 2 17.66 -51.69 -14.90
CA SER A 2 17.65 -50.58 -15.86
C SER A 2 16.36 -50.63 -16.64
N LEU A 3 15.49 -49.62 -16.47
CA LEU A 3 14.40 -49.35 -17.41
C LEU A 3 14.98 -49.32 -18.82
N THR A 4 14.35 -50.05 -19.73
CA THR A 4 14.85 -50.19 -21.10
C THR A 4 14.53 -48.89 -21.85
N LYS A 5 15.56 -48.19 -22.35
CA LYS A 5 15.35 -47.03 -23.23
C LYS A 5 14.68 -47.47 -24.53
N GLU A 6 13.34 -47.48 -24.55
CA GLU A 6 12.62 -47.31 -25.80
C GLU A 6 12.92 -45.91 -26.34
N ALA A 7 13.16 -45.81 -27.64
CA ALA A 7 13.41 -44.53 -28.27
C ALA A 7 12.09 -43.76 -28.28
N ARG A 8 12.05 -42.56 -27.65
CA ARG A 8 10.86 -41.70 -27.68
C ARG A 8 10.36 -41.57 -29.13
N PRO A 9 9.07 -41.80 -29.42
CA PRO A 9 8.62 -41.87 -30.80
C PRO A 9 8.63 -40.49 -31.49
N TRP A 10 8.59 -39.40 -30.72
CA TRP A 10 8.67 -38.02 -31.17
C TRP A 10 10.11 -37.44 -31.18
N ASN A 11 10.31 -36.40 -31.99
CA ASN A 11 11.56 -35.66 -32.09
C ASN A 11 11.61 -34.52 -31.04
N GLU A 12 12.63 -34.48 -30.18
CA GLU A 12 12.79 -33.44 -29.16
C GLU A 12 12.76 -32.01 -29.73
N ASN A 13 13.29 -31.80 -30.94
CA ASN A 13 13.28 -30.48 -31.55
C ASN A 13 11.87 -30.05 -31.96
N VAL A 14 11.02 -30.99 -32.40
CA VAL A 14 9.60 -30.73 -32.72
C VAL A 14 8.81 -30.44 -31.44
N VAL A 15 9.04 -31.21 -30.36
CA VAL A 15 8.46 -30.91 -29.03
C VAL A 15 8.88 -29.51 -28.55
N ARG A 16 10.16 -29.15 -28.72
CA ARG A 16 10.68 -27.83 -28.33
C ARG A 16 10.23 -26.70 -29.27
N GLU A 17 9.85 -26.97 -30.51
CA GLU A 17 9.29 -25.99 -31.46
C GLU A 17 7.81 -25.71 -31.18
N TYR A 18 7.02 -26.75 -30.92
CA TYR A 18 5.57 -26.62 -30.72
C TYR A 18 5.15 -26.26 -29.28
N LEU A 19 5.98 -26.51 -28.26
CA LEU A 19 5.69 -26.15 -26.87
C LEU A 19 6.67 -25.07 -26.37
N THR A 20 6.53 -23.84 -26.88
CA THR A 20 7.39 -22.68 -26.57
C THR A 20 6.65 -21.58 -25.80
N ALA A 21 7.39 -20.85 -24.95
CA ALA A 21 6.90 -19.69 -24.21
C ALA A 21 6.64 -18.49 -25.14
N THR A 22 7.60 -18.17 -26.00
CA THR A 22 7.48 -17.15 -27.04
C THR A 22 7.05 -17.79 -28.36
N SER A 23 6.08 -17.14 -29.00
CA SER A 23 5.20 -17.80 -29.95
C SER A 23 5.80 -17.87 -31.37
N GLN A 24 6.83 -18.69 -31.59
CA GLN A 24 7.42 -18.87 -32.93
C GLN A 24 6.43 -19.46 -33.96
N GLN A 25 5.32 -20.05 -33.50
CA GLN A 25 4.13 -20.42 -34.29
C GLN A 25 3.44 -19.23 -34.98
N LYS A 26 3.64 -17.99 -34.51
CA LYS A 26 3.06 -16.74 -35.06
C LYS A 26 3.65 -16.29 -36.40
N SER A 27 4.62 -17.01 -36.94
CA SER A 27 5.22 -16.73 -38.25
C SER A 27 4.58 -17.50 -39.41
N ASP A 28 3.71 -18.49 -39.11
CA ASP A 28 3.13 -19.40 -40.09
C ASP A 28 1.66 -19.70 -39.74
N PRO A 29 0.68 -19.13 -40.48
CA PRO A 29 -0.74 -19.35 -40.23
C PRO A 29 -1.15 -20.84 -40.28
N GLU A 30 -0.52 -21.65 -41.13
CA GLU A 30 -0.85 -23.08 -41.20
C GLU A 30 -0.40 -23.83 -39.94
N LYS A 31 0.72 -23.44 -39.32
CA LYS A 31 1.16 -23.98 -38.04
C LYS A 31 0.28 -23.50 -36.88
N PHE A 32 -0.16 -22.25 -36.91
CA PHE A 32 -1.06 -21.69 -35.91
C PHE A 32 -2.41 -22.41 -35.88
N TYR A 33 -3.12 -22.52 -37.01
CA TYR A 33 -4.45 -23.16 -37.02
C TYR A 33 -4.41 -24.67 -36.71
N LYS A 34 -3.25 -25.33 -36.85
CA LYS A 34 -3.02 -26.69 -36.37
C LYS A 34 -3.09 -26.80 -34.84
N THR A 35 -2.74 -25.75 -34.08
CA THR A 35 -2.66 -25.78 -32.61
C THR A 35 -3.68 -24.87 -31.90
N HIS A 36 -4.21 -23.83 -32.55
CA HIS A 36 -5.21 -22.90 -31.99
C HIS A 36 -6.48 -23.63 -31.56
N LEU A 37 -6.92 -23.44 -30.32
CA LEU A 37 -8.24 -23.87 -29.84
C LEU A 37 -9.14 -22.63 -29.75
N ASP A 38 -10.38 -22.74 -30.22
CA ASP A 38 -11.28 -21.59 -30.33
C ASP A 38 -11.66 -21.05 -28.93
N ILE A 39 -11.38 -19.77 -28.69
CA ILE A 39 -11.56 -19.11 -27.39
C ILE A 39 -12.99 -18.57 -27.32
N ASP A 40 -13.93 -19.49 -27.11
CA ASP A 40 -15.38 -19.22 -27.24
C ASP A 40 -16.10 -18.92 -25.92
N ARG A 41 -15.38 -18.84 -24.79
CA ARG A 41 -15.92 -18.33 -23.52
C ARG A 41 -15.06 -17.18 -22.98
N ILE A 42 -15.41 -15.96 -23.39
CA ILE A 42 -14.84 -14.71 -22.91
C ILE A 42 -15.95 -13.97 -22.15
N TYR A 43 -15.71 -13.51 -20.92
CA TYR A 43 -16.71 -12.72 -20.19
C TYR A 43 -16.65 -11.27 -20.63
N ALA A 44 -17.69 -10.75 -21.29
CA ALA A 44 -17.82 -9.33 -21.58
C ALA A 44 -18.64 -8.64 -20.48
N GLU A 45 -18.02 -7.70 -19.76
CA GLU A 45 -18.78 -6.72 -18.96
C GLU A 45 -19.65 -5.89 -19.92
N PHE A 46 -19.05 -5.45 -21.02
CA PHE A 46 -19.74 -4.90 -22.18
C PHE A 46 -18.94 -5.15 -23.45
N LEU A 47 -19.64 -5.31 -24.59
CA LEU A 47 -19.09 -5.35 -25.95
C LEU A 47 -20.22 -4.96 -26.90
N ALA A 48 -20.20 -3.71 -27.40
CA ALA A 48 -21.29 -3.12 -28.20
C ALA A 48 -22.68 -3.28 -27.54
N ASP A 49 -23.56 -4.15 -28.09
CA ASP A 49 -24.92 -4.38 -27.56
C ASP A 49 -25.03 -5.50 -26.52
N LYS A 50 -23.92 -6.19 -26.23
CA LYS A 50 -23.82 -7.27 -25.25
C LYS A 50 -23.27 -6.75 -23.92
N GLN A 51 -23.90 -7.11 -22.81
CA GLN A 51 -23.48 -6.74 -21.46
C GLN A 51 -23.62 -7.93 -20.50
N ASP A 52 -22.71 -8.03 -19.54
CA ASP A 52 -22.61 -9.08 -18.50
C ASP A 52 -22.88 -10.50 -19.04
N THR A 53 -22.18 -10.88 -20.11
CA THR A 53 -22.44 -12.14 -20.83
C THR A 53 -21.18 -12.79 -21.38
N ILE A 54 -21.26 -14.10 -21.62
CA ILE A 54 -20.21 -14.83 -22.34
C ILE A 54 -20.32 -14.56 -23.84
N VAL A 55 -19.20 -14.21 -24.46
CA VAL A 55 -19.02 -13.97 -25.90
C VAL A 55 -17.90 -14.85 -26.46
N THR A 56 -17.91 -15.04 -27.78
CA THR A 56 -16.92 -15.82 -28.52
C THR A 56 -15.82 -14.95 -29.12
N GLN A 57 -14.68 -15.54 -29.50
CA GLN A 57 -13.66 -14.85 -30.31
C GLN A 57 -14.26 -14.29 -31.62
N ALA A 58 -15.23 -15.00 -32.23
CA ALA A 58 -15.93 -14.56 -33.43
C ALA A 58 -16.76 -13.29 -33.21
N ASP A 59 -17.42 -13.16 -32.05
CA ASP A 59 -18.20 -11.96 -31.70
C ASP A 59 -17.34 -10.70 -31.59
N LEU A 60 -16.11 -10.82 -31.07
CA LEU A 60 -15.14 -9.71 -31.03
C LEU A 60 -14.75 -9.27 -32.44
N ARG A 61 -14.36 -10.21 -33.31
CA ARG A 61 -14.05 -9.93 -34.72
C ARG A 61 -15.22 -9.25 -35.43
N ASP A 62 -16.43 -9.78 -35.25
CA ASP A 62 -17.61 -9.28 -35.96
C ASP A 62 -18.03 -7.89 -35.48
N THR A 63 -17.76 -7.53 -34.21
CA THR A 63 -17.94 -6.17 -33.66
C THR A 63 -16.91 -5.17 -34.21
N ILE A 64 -15.65 -5.60 -34.38
CA ILE A 64 -14.61 -4.79 -35.03
C ILE A 64 -14.98 -4.54 -36.50
N LEU A 65 -15.45 -5.58 -37.21
CA LEU A 65 -15.90 -5.46 -38.60
C LEU A 65 -17.19 -4.66 -38.79
N SER A 66 -18.06 -4.55 -37.76
CA SER A 66 -19.36 -3.87 -37.89
C SER A 66 -19.31 -2.33 -37.85
N GLY A 67 -18.15 -1.73 -37.53
CA GLY A 67 -17.98 -0.27 -37.49
C GLY A 67 -17.75 0.35 -38.87
N ASP A 68 -18.14 1.61 -39.02
CA ASP A 68 -17.88 2.38 -40.23
C ASP A 68 -16.37 2.74 -40.32
N LEU A 69 -15.85 2.94 -41.54
CA LEU A 69 -14.44 3.27 -41.75
C LEU A 69 -14.06 4.60 -41.09
N ASP A 70 -14.98 5.57 -41.13
CA ASP A 70 -14.80 6.95 -40.66
C ASP A 70 -15.18 7.16 -39.18
N ASP A 71 -15.48 6.10 -38.41
CA ASP A 71 -15.76 6.21 -36.96
C ASP A 71 -14.55 6.79 -36.19
N ASP A 72 -14.78 7.40 -35.03
CA ASP A 72 -13.70 7.81 -34.10
C ASP A 72 -12.95 6.57 -33.54
N ILE A 73 -11.91 6.75 -32.71
CA ILE A 73 -11.17 5.61 -32.12
C ILE A 73 -12.10 4.69 -31.32
N ARG A 74 -12.05 3.39 -31.61
CA ARG A 74 -12.81 2.34 -30.90
C ARG A 74 -11.86 1.40 -30.16
N THR A 75 -11.92 1.39 -28.83
CA THR A 75 -11.00 0.64 -27.96
C THR A 75 -11.67 -0.59 -27.34
N TYR A 76 -11.02 -1.75 -27.43
CA TYR A 76 -11.46 -3.02 -26.88
C TYR A 76 -10.40 -3.56 -25.91
N ILE A 77 -10.77 -3.76 -24.65
CA ILE A 77 -9.84 -4.17 -23.58
C ILE A 77 -10.01 -5.67 -23.29
N LEU A 78 -8.89 -6.41 -23.28
CA LEU A 78 -8.81 -7.85 -23.03
C LEU A 78 -8.01 -8.13 -21.75
N LYS A 79 -8.70 -8.21 -20.61
CA LYS A 79 -8.12 -8.54 -19.30
C LYS A 79 -7.90 -10.05 -19.13
N GLY A 80 -6.77 -10.45 -18.58
CA GLY A 80 -6.58 -11.83 -18.08
C GLY A 80 -5.15 -12.15 -17.68
N GLU A 81 -4.96 -13.23 -16.92
CA GLU A 81 -3.63 -13.61 -16.41
C GLU A 81 -2.61 -13.99 -17.49
N THR A 82 -1.34 -14.02 -17.10
CA THR A 82 -0.23 -14.51 -17.93
C THR A 82 -0.48 -15.95 -18.38
N GLY A 83 -0.57 -16.17 -19.69
CA GLY A 83 -0.76 -17.51 -20.27
C GLY A 83 -2.22 -17.96 -20.46
N SER A 84 -3.19 -17.10 -20.12
CA SER A 84 -4.65 -17.32 -20.29
C SER A 84 -5.17 -17.37 -21.73
N GLY A 85 -4.32 -17.16 -22.73
CA GLY A 85 -4.71 -17.15 -24.14
C GLY A 85 -4.82 -15.78 -24.80
N LYS A 86 -4.61 -14.65 -24.09
CA LYS A 86 -4.62 -13.28 -24.69
C LYS A 86 -3.81 -13.20 -26.00
N SER A 87 -2.54 -13.58 -25.95
CA SER A 87 -1.64 -13.66 -27.10
C SER A 87 -2.11 -14.58 -28.24
N GLN A 88 -2.88 -15.64 -27.95
CA GLN A 88 -3.46 -16.51 -28.97
C GLN A 88 -4.67 -15.83 -29.63
N LEU A 89 -5.54 -15.19 -28.83
CA LEU A 89 -6.69 -14.43 -29.32
C LEU A 89 -6.26 -13.25 -30.22
N CYS A 90 -5.25 -12.48 -29.80
CA CYS A 90 -4.68 -11.39 -30.60
C CYS A 90 -4.09 -11.90 -31.94
N GLN A 91 -3.39 -13.03 -31.94
CA GLN A 91 -2.87 -13.61 -33.18
C GLN A 91 -3.96 -14.19 -34.09
N TRP A 92 -4.97 -14.82 -33.50
CA TRP A 92 -6.12 -15.32 -34.25
C TRP A 92 -6.82 -14.15 -34.95
N LEU A 93 -7.07 -13.05 -34.24
CA LEU A 93 -7.69 -11.85 -34.79
C LEU A 93 -6.86 -11.23 -35.92
N ASP A 94 -5.54 -11.14 -35.76
CA ASP A 94 -4.61 -10.70 -36.81
C ASP A 94 -4.77 -11.55 -38.10
N TYR A 95 -4.71 -12.89 -37.99
CA TYR A 95 -4.87 -13.76 -39.18
C TYR A 95 -6.26 -13.75 -39.80
N GLU A 96 -7.32 -13.59 -39.01
CA GLU A 96 -8.69 -13.46 -39.52
C GLU A 96 -8.88 -12.13 -40.25
N LEU A 97 -8.35 -11.03 -39.73
CA LEU A 97 -8.38 -9.70 -40.37
C LEU A 97 -7.44 -9.60 -41.59
N GLN A 98 -6.43 -10.46 -41.72
CA GLN A 98 -5.68 -10.65 -42.98
C GLN A 98 -6.40 -11.56 -44.00
N GLY A 99 -7.50 -12.22 -43.62
CA GLY A 99 -8.23 -13.14 -44.49
C GLY A 99 -7.48 -14.45 -44.80
N LEU A 100 -6.55 -14.87 -43.94
CA LEU A 100 -5.65 -16.01 -44.18
C LEU A 100 -6.31 -17.38 -43.95
N ARG A 101 -7.46 -17.42 -43.27
CA ARG A 101 -8.32 -18.61 -43.18
C ARG A 101 -9.21 -18.66 -44.43
N GLY A 102 -9.19 -19.77 -45.17
CA GLY A 102 -9.71 -19.89 -46.55
C GLY A 102 -11.24 -19.78 -46.76
N GLY A 103 -11.86 -18.70 -46.27
CA GLY A 103 -13.25 -18.28 -46.53
C GLY A 103 -13.38 -17.30 -47.71
N SER A 104 -14.58 -16.76 -47.94
CA SER A 104 -14.86 -15.88 -49.07
C SER A 104 -14.17 -14.50 -48.92
N PRO A 105 -13.47 -13.95 -49.92
CA PRO A 105 -12.54 -12.83 -49.69
C PRO A 105 -13.17 -11.44 -49.53
N THR A 106 -14.50 -11.30 -49.53
CA THR A 106 -15.15 -10.04 -49.94
C THR A 106 -15.34 -8.99 -48.86
N ASP A 107 -15.34 -9.38 -47.58
CA ASP A 107 -15.78 -8.51 -46.47
C ASP A 107 -14.62 -8.18 -45.51
N VAL A 108 -13.43 -8.76 -45.74
CA VAL A 108 -12.22 -8.59 -44.91
C VAL A 108 -11.23 -7.59 -45.52
N GLU A 109 -11.42 -7.20 -46.80
CA GLU A 109 -10.52 -6.26 -47.48
C GLU A 109 -10.52 -4.85 -46.88
N GLU A 110 -11.47 -4.49 -46.01
CA GLU A 110 -11.64 -3.13 -45.45
C GLU A 110 -10.85 -2.85 -44.15
N ARG A 111 -10.17 -3.85 -43.58
CA ARG A 111 -9.31 -3.68 -42.39
C ARG A 111 -7.83 -3.98 -42.68
N ILE A 112 -6.93 -3.44 -41.85
CA ILE A 112 -5.50 -3.78 -41.81
C ILE A 112 -5.11 -4.03 -40.35
N PRO A 113 -4.79 -5.27 -39.93
CA PRO A 113 -4.25 -5.51 -38.61
C PRO A 113 -2.79 -5.04 -38.50
N LEU A 114 -2.48 -4.36 -37.40
CA LEU A 114 -1.17 -3.83 -37.03
C LEU A 114 -0.81 -4.47 -35.68
N HIS A 115 -0.17 -5.65 -35.74
CA HIS A 115 -0.01 -6.53 -34.59
C HIS A 115 1.31 -6.28 -33.85
N ILE A 116 1.22 -5.57 -32.73
CA ILE A 116 2.29 -5.30 -31.78
C ILE A 116 2.41 -6.50 -30.84
N LYS A 117 3.52 -7.22 -30.96
CA LYS A 117 3.77 -8.45 -30.19
C LYS A 117 4.25 -8.14 -28.78
N ALA A 118 4.10 -9.08 -27.85
CA ALA A 118 4.63 -8.93 -26.49
C ALA A 118 6.17 -8.75 -26.43
N SER A 119 6.90 -9.13 -27.49
CA SER A 119 8.34 -8.90 -27.63
C SER A 119 8.71 -7.52 -28.21
N GLU A 120 7.73 -6.73 -28.65
CA GLU A 120 7.91 -5.41 -29.26
C GLU A 120 7.70 -4.34 -28.18
N THR A 121 8.70 -4.22 -27.30
CA THR A 121 8.61 -3.46 -26.04
C THR A 121 8.98 -1.98 -26.17
N SER A 122 9.49 -1.54 -27.33
CA SER A 122 9.89 -0.15 -27.57
C SER A 122 8.91 0.62 -28.46
N LEU A 123 8.74 1.91 -28.16
CA LEU A 123 7.84 2.80 -28.92
C LEU A 123 8.32 3.03 -30.38
N GLU A 124 9.62 2.83 -30.65
CA GLU A 124 10.18 2.74 -32.00
C GLU A 124 9.56 1.60 -32.80
N GLN A 125 9.53 0.38 -32.24
CA GLN A 125 8.97 -0.80 -32.90
C GLN A 125 7.47 -0.64 -33.16
N ILE A 126 6.75 0.02 -32.25
CA ILE A 126 5.35 0.38 -32.44
C ILE A 126 5.19 1.27 -33.68
N ILE A 127 5.95 2.38 -33.78
CA ILE A 127 5.82 3.29 -34.92
C ILE A 127 6.33 2.65 -36.22
N GLU A 128 7.38 1.82 -36.19
CA GLU A 128 7.82 1.02 -37.34
C GLU A 128 6.68 0.10 -37.84
N THR A 129 5.99 -0.62 -36.94
CA THR A 129 4.82 -1.46 -37.27
C THR A 129 3.64 -0.64 -37.81
N LEU A 130 3.43 0.58 -37.33
CA LEU A 130 2.40 1.49 -37.87
C LEU A 130 2.78 2.08 -39.25
N ALA A 131 4.07 2.25 -39.53
CA ALA A 131 4.61 2.89 -40.74
C ALA A 131 4.91 1.92 -41.89
N GLU A 132 5.26 0.65 -41.60
CA GLU A 132 5.64 -0.36 -42.60
C GLU A 132 4.56 -0.54 -43.69
N PRO A 133 3.25 -0.69 -43.39
CA PRO A 133 2.24 -0.90 -44.43
C PRO A 133 2.00 0.33 -45.32
N LEU A 134 2.34 1.52 -44.82
CA LEU A 134 2.31 2.78 -45.57
C LEU A 134 3.58 2.99 -46.43
N GLY A 135 4.64 2.21 -46.17
CA GLY A 135 5.94 2.38 -46.81
C GLY A 135 6.67 3.67 -46.41
N ILE A 136 6.35 4.19 -45.21
CA ILE A 136 7.00 5.37 -44.62
C ILE A 136 8.24 4.90 -43.84
N ASP A 137 9.34 5.64 -43.97
CA ASP A 137 10.54 5.49 -43.15
C ASP A 137 10.44 6.54 -42.02
N PRO A 138 10.11 6.17 -40.77
CA PRO A 138 9.87 7.13 -39.71
C PRO A 138 11.19 7.77 -39.21
N GLU A 139 11.23 9.10 -39.06
CA GLU A 139 12.44 9.83 -38.61
C GLU A 139 12.65 9.70 -37.08
N ILE A 140 12.82 8.48 -36.56
CA ILE A 140 13.00 8.20 -35.13
C ILE A 140 14.47 7.81 -34.85
N SER A 141 15.01 8.29 -33.73
CA SER A 141 16.37 7.96 -33.29
C SER A 141 16.36 6.81 -32.30
N GLN A 142 16.94 5.65 -32.68
CA GLN A 142 17.00 4.47 -31.80
C GLN A 142 17.68 4.76 -30.47
N VAL A 143 16.99 4.54 -29.33
CA VAL A 143 17.51 4.85 -27.99
C VAL A 143 18.79 4.08 -27.68
N SER A 144 18.92 2.85 -28.16
CA SER A 144 20.16 2.04 -28.05
C SER A 144 21.36 2.65 -28.81
N GLY A 145 21.11 3.51 -29.80
CA GLY A 145 22.12 4.25 -30.56
C GLY A 145 22.44 5.65 -30.01
N LEU A 146 21.71 6.12 -28.99
CA LEU A 146 21.92 7.43 -28.39
C LEU A 146 23.07 7.42 -27.36
N ASP A 147 23.72 8.56 -27.19
CA ASP A 147 24.78 8.76 -26.18
C ASP A 147 24.13 9.22 -24.87
N PRO A 148 24.14 8.42 -23.78
CA PRO A 148 23.42 8.72 -22.54
C PRO A 148 23.80 10.07 -21.93
N SER A 149 25.06 10.49 -22.06
CA SER A 149 25.50 11.79 -21.56
C SER A 149 24.83 12.92 -22.32
N LYS A 150 24.77 12.82 -23.66
CA LYS A 150 24.12 13.85 -24.50
C LYS A 150 22.61 13.89 -24.33
N VAL A 151 21.97 12.74 -24.06
CA VAL A 151 20.52 12.68 -23.80
C VAL A 151 20.21 13.32 -22.45
N ALA A 152 20.94 12.95 -21.39
CA ALA A 152 20.77 13.56 -20.07
C ALA A 152 21.04 15.08 -20.10
N ASP A 153 22.13 15.53 -20.74
CA ASP A 153 22.44 16.95 -20.96
C ASP A 153 21.32 17.67 -21.73
N ALA A 154 20.72 17.03 -22.74
CA ALA A 154 19.64 17.62 -23.52
C ALA A 154 18.33 17.73 -22.72
N ILE A 155 17.98 16.71 -21.93
CA ILE A 155 16.82 16.74 -21.03
C ILE A 155 16.97 17.87 -20.01
N THR A 156 18.10 17.94 -19.28
CA THR A 156 18.28 18.96 -18.23
C THR A 156 18.42 20.37 -18.79
N THR A 157 19.05 20.54 -19.97
CA THR A 157 19.07 21.82 -20.69
C THR A 157 17.65 22.27 -21.09
N ASN A 158 16.82 21.35 -21.59
CA ASN A 158 15.44 21.67 -21.97
C ASN A 158 14.54 21.91 -20.75
N LEU A 159 14.76 21.20 -19.64
CA LEU A 159 14.04 21.37 -18.39
C LEU A 159 14.35 22.73 -17.74
N SER A 160 15.61 23.15 -17.69
CA SER A 160 16.01 24.50 -17.23
C SER A 160 15.44 25.60 -18.16
N ALA A 161 15.46 25.38 -19.48
CA ALA A 161 14.96 26.37 -20.45
C ALA A 161 13.42 26.45 -20.53
N ASN A 162 12.72 25.37 -20.22
CA ASN A 162 11.26 25.26 -20.26
C ASN A 162 10.76 24.19 -19.26
N PRO A 163 10.66 24.55 -17.97
CA PRO A 163 10.33 23.59 -16.90
C PRO A 163 8.85 23.17 -16.91
N GLY A 164 7.99 23.87 -17.67
CA GLY A 164 6.55 23.61 -17.69
C GLY A 164 5.80 24.34 -16.58
N GLN A 165 4.51 24.60 -16.83
CA GLN A 165 3.71 25.58 -16.08
C GLN A 165 3.49 25.23 -14.59
N LYS A 166 3.67 23.96 -14.21
CA LYS A 166 3.59 23.48 -12.82
C LYS A 166 4.94 23.50 -12.07
N LEU A 167 6.05 23.72 -12.77
CA LEU A 167 7.40 23.84 -12.22
C LEU A 167 7.99 25.26 -12.38
N GLU A 168 7.21 26.23 -12.88
CA GLU A 168 7.65 27.64 -13.01
C GLU A 168 8.08 28.28 -11.67
N ASP A 169 7.49 27.83 -10.54
CA ASP A 169 7.82 28.27 -9.19
C ASP A 169 8.91 27.40 -8.49
N ALA A 170 9.41 26.35 -9.16
CA ALA A 170 10.44 25.46 -8.62
C ALA A 170 11.84 25.90 -9.07
N ASP A 171 12.83 25.78 -8.18
CA ASP A 171 14.24 26.10 -8.48
C ASP A 171 14.90 24.94 -9.25
N ILE A 172 14.56 24.81 -10.52
CA ILE A 172 15.00 23.71 -11.40
C ILE A 172 16.51 23.69 -11.60
N ASP A 173 17.16 24.86 -11.67
CA ASP A 173 18.62 24.95 -11.78
C ASP A 173 19.29 24.33 -10.53
N ARG A 174 18.72 24.53 -9.34
CA ARG A 174 19.17 23.88 -8.10
C ARG A 174 18.93 22.36 -8.11
N ILE A 175 17.81 21.87 -8.65
CA ILE A 175 17.58 20.41 -8.81
C ILE A 175 18.65 19.78 -9.73
N ILE A 176 19.02 20.48 -10.81
CA ILE A 176 20.03 20.02 -11.76
C ILE A 176 21.44 20.06 -11.15
N GLU A 177 21.83 21.18 -10.54
CA GLU A 177 23.20 21.40 -10.04
C GLU A 177 23.47 20.78 -8.65
N GLU A 178 22.58 20.99 -7.66
CA GLU A 178 22.76 20.49 -6.28
C GLU A 178 22.21 19.07 -6.09
N GLY A 179 21.06 18.76 -6.72
CA GLY A 179 20.48 17.41 -6.70
C GLY A 179 21.28 16.38 -7.51
N GLY A 180 21.96 16.84 -8.57
CA GLY A 180 22.75 15.99 -9.46
C GLY A 180 21.93 15.27 -10.54
N LEU A 181 20.78 15.84 -10.93
CA LEU A 181 19.80 15.25 -11.85
C LEU A 181 20.42 14.71 -13.16
N THR A 182 21.39 15.42 -13.75
CA THR A 182 22.04 15.01 -15.01
C THR A 182 22.79 13.69 -14.88
N GLU A 183 23.49 13.46 -13.76
CA GLU A 183 24.27 12.24 -13.54
C GLU A 183 23.36 11.04 -13.23
N MET A 184 22.27 11.29 -12.51
CA MET A 184 21.19 10.33 -12.22
C MET A 184 20.51 9.88 -13.52
N LEU A 185 20.03 10.82 -14.34
CA LEU A 185 19.45 10.52 -15.66
C LEU A 185 20.44 9.77 -16.56
N ARG A 186 21.72 10.14 -16.57
CA ARG A 186 22.76 9.42 -17.33
C ARG A 186 22.88 7.96 -16.87
N SER A 187 22.95 7.72 -15.56
CA SER A 187 22.98 6.37 -14.97
C SER A 187 21.74 5.55 -15.35
N ASN A 188 20.56 6.15 -15.30
CA ASN A 188 19.29 5.47 -15.55
C ASN A 188 19.12 5.15 -17.05
N ILE A 189 19.50 6.05 -17.95
CA ILE A 189 19.56 5.77 -19.40
C ILE A 189 20.60 4.68 -19.72
N GLU A 190 21.76 4.67 -19.05
CA GLU A 190 22.77 3.60 -19.18
C GLU A 190 22.28 2.24 -18.65
N GLN A 191 21.35 2.21 -17.68
CA GLN A 191 20.71 0.99 -17.21
C GLN A 191 19.62 0.52 -18.20
N TYR A 192 18.76 1.44 -18.63
CA TYR A 192 17.72 1.17 -19.62
C TYR A 192 18.27 0.59 -20.94
N GLN A 193 19.34 1.19 -21.49
CA GLN A 193 20.00 0.67 -22.69
C GLN A 193 20.53 -0.77 -22.49
N ARG A 194 21.00 -1.12 -21.29
CA ARG A 194 21.46 -2.48 -20.97
C ARG A 194 20.30 -3.47 -20.82
N GLY A 195 19.17 -3.04 -20.26
CA GLY A 195 17.95 -3.84 -20.19
C GLY A 195 17.41 -4.20 -21.58
N LEU A 196 17.34 -3.21 -22.48
CA LEU A 196 16.97 -3.43 -23.89
C LEU A 196 17.90 -4.42 -24.63
N GLU A 197 19.20 -4.42 -24.33
CA GLU A 197 20.16 -5.37 -24.93
C GLU A 197 20.08 -6.79 -24.33
N ALA A 198 19.44 -6.97 -23.18
CA ALA A 198 19.42 -8.23 -22.44
C ALA A 198 18.18 -9.12 -22.67
N GLU A 199 17.09 -8.56 -23.24
CA GLU A 199 15.75 -9.19 -23.29
C GLU A 199 15.23 -9.63 -21.88
N ASP A 200 15.67 -8.96 -20.81
CA ASP A 200 15.28 -9.25 -19.43
C ASP A 200 14.53 -8.06 -18.82
N GLU A 201 13.21 -8.21 -18.68
CA GLU A 201 12.29 -7.19 -18.17
C GLU A 201 12.43 -6.96 -16.64
N THR A 202 13.24 -7.77 -15.94
CA THR A 202 13.33 -7.72 -14.46
C THR A 202 14.48 -6.87 -13.92
N ASP A 203 15.37 -6.39 -14.78
CA ASP A 203 16.68 -5.79 -14.39
C ASP A 203 16.73 -4.24 -14.56
N PHE A 204 15.60 -3.57 -14.87
CA PHE A 204 15.52 -2.10 -15.01
C PHE A 204 14.15 -1.50 -14.64
N ASP A 205 14.13 -0.23 -14.22
CA ASP A 205 12.91 0.57 -13.99
C ASP A 205 12.45 1.23 -15.31
N PRO A 206 11.18 1.10 -15.72
CA PRO A 206 10.64 1.78 -16.91
C PRO A 206 10.56 3.31 -16.78
N ASP A 207 10.57 3.85 -15.56
CA ASP A 207 10.63 5.29 -15.32
C ASP A 207 12.10 5.78 -15.30
N LEU A 208 12.42 6.81 -16.09
CA LEU A 208 13.76 7.44 -16.07
C LEU A 208 14.18 8.03 -14.71
N ILE A 209 13.22 8.19 -13.78
CA ILE A 209 13.46 8.56 -12.37
C ILE A 209 12.55 7.69 -11.49
N SER A 210 13.17 6.84 -10.70
CA SER A 210 12.51 5.94 -9.75
C SER A 210 11.98 6.67 -8.50
N LYS A 211 11.27 5.94 -7.64
CA LYS A 211 10.86 6.42 -6.30
C LYS A 211 12.08 6.75 -5.42
N ASP A 212 13.14 5.94 -5.50
CA ASP A 212 14.38 6.12 -4.73
C ASP A 212 15.22 7.29 -5.26
N ASP A 213 15.29 7.48 -6.58
CA ASP A 213 15.95 8.63 -7.21
C ASP A 213 15.37 9.96 -6.73
N TYR A 214 14.03 10.05 -6.64
CA TYR A 214 13.36 11.25 -6.14
C TYR A 214 13.67 11.53 -4.66
N ARG A 215 13.80 10.48 -3.83
CA ARG A 215 14.23 10.58 -2.43
C ARG A 215 15.67 11.08 -2.33
N ASP A 216 16.55 10.55 -3.16
CA ASP A 216 17.96 10.95 -3.23
C ASP A 216 18.15 12.40 -3.68
N LEU A 217 17.25 12.93 -4.52
CA LEU A 217 17.18 14.35 -4.85
C LEU A 217 16.71 15.18 -3.64
N ALA A 218 15.61 14.78 -2.99
CA ALA A 218 15.05 15.50 -1.84
C ALA A 218 16.03 15.59 -0.65
N LEU A 219 16.72 14.49 -0.32
CA LEU A 219 17.71 14.44 0.76
C LEU A 219 18.93 15.34 0.52
N LYS A 220 19.34 15.53 -0.74
CA LYS A 220 20.44 16.46 -1.11
C LYS A 220 20.02 17.93 -1.05
N LEU A 221 18.75 18.21 -1.34
CA LEU A 221 18.23 19.57 -1.49
C LEU A 221 17.70 20.16 -0.17
N GLY A 222 17.26 19.32 0.78
CA GLY A 222 16.80 19.74 2.11
C GLY A 222 15.34 20.17 2.18
N SER A 223 14.89 20.57 3.38
CA SER A 223 13.48 20.82 3.69
C SER A 223 12.95 22.21 3.29
N ASP A 224 13.29 22.66 2.08
CA ASP A 224 12.69 23.86 1.50
C ASP A 224 11.22 23.63 1.11
N SER A 225 10.42 24.69 1.24
CA SER A 225 8.95 24.65 1.21
C SER A 225 8.33 24.11 -0.08
N VAL A 226 9.05 24.16 -1.19
CA VAL A 226 8.62 23.60 -2.48
C VAL A 226 8.44 22.09 -2.37
N PHE A 227 9.46 21.35 -1.91
CA PHE A 227 9.42 19.87 -1.85
C PHE A 227 8.38 19.32 -0.86
N HIS A 228 8.10 20.03 0.23
CA HIS A 228 7.24 19.54 1.31
C HIS A 228 5.77 19.91 1.17
N SER A 229 5.43 21.01 0.48
CA SER A 229 4.04 21.46 0.37
C SER A 229 3.18 20.63 -0.59
N ASN A 230 3.79 19.89 -1.54
CA ASN A 230 3.10 19.05 -2.52
C ASN A 230 3.99 17.90 -3.07
N GLN A 231 4.67 17.16 -2.19
CA GLN A 231 5.72 16.18 -2.56
C GLN A 231 5.32 15.16 -3.64
N ARG A 232 4.10 14.61 -3.58
CA ARG A 232 3.59 13.66 -4.61
C ARG A 232 3.38 14.33 -5.97
N VAL A 233 2.79 15.53 -5.99
CA VAL A 233 2.52 16.29 -7.22
C VAL A 233 3.84 16.74 -7.87
N LEU A 234 4.83 17.17 -7.08
CA LEU A 234 6.15 17.54 -7.60
C LEU A 234 6.93 16.35 -8.18
N ARG A 235 6.86 15.16 -7.54
CA ARG A 235 7.43 13.92 -8.12
C ARG A 235 6.81 13.62 -9.48
N GLN A 236 5.48 13.58 -9.55
CA GLN A 236 4.76 13.28 -10.79
C GLN A 236 5.08 14.30 -11.88
N VAL A 237 4.95 15.60 -11.59
CA VAL A 237 5.21 16.65 -12.59
C VAL A 237 6.67 16.67 -13.06
N LEU A 238 7.65 16.42 -12.19
CA LEU A 238 9.06 16.34 -12.59
C LEU A 238 9.32 15.13 -13.50
N ARG A 239 8.74 13.96 -13.18
CA ARG A 239 8.79 12.76 -14.01
C ARG A 239 8.16 13.01 -15.39
N ASP A 240 6.94 13.54 -15.42
CA ASP A 240 6.17 13.78 -16.65
C ASP A 240 6.90 14.75 -17.60
N GLU A 241 7.53 15.80 -17.05
CA GLU A 241 8.33 16.77 -17.82
C GLU A 241 9.64 16.16 -18.34
N ILE A 242 10.32 15.33 -17.54
CA ILE A 242 11.52 14.59 -17.98
C ILE A 242 11.17 13.61 -19.11
N HIS A 243 10.06 12.88 -18.98
CA HIS A 243 9.53 12.00 -20.02
C HIS A 243 9.19 12.78 -21.29
N ARG A 244 8.52 13.93 -21.17
CA ARG A 244 8.22 14.82 -22.31
C ARG A 244 9.48 15.28 -23.05
N HIS A 245 10.51 15.71 -22.32
CA HIS A 245 11.79 16.13 -22.91
C HIS A 245 12.56 14.96 -23.52
N PHE A 246 12.48 13.76 -22.94
CA PHE A 246 13.06 12.54 -23.52
C PHE A 246 12.39 12.15 -24.84
N SER A 247 11.06 12.16 -24.91
CA SER A 247 10.30 11.94 -26.15
C SER A 247 10.73 12.91 -27.26
N HIS A 248 11.01 14.18 -26.91
CA HIS A 248 11.53 15.16 -27.85
C HIS A 248 12.94 14.82 -28.37
N VAL A 249 13.81 14.25 -27.54
CA VAL A 249 15.17 13.84 -27.95
C VAL A 249 15.17 12.62 -28.87
N ILE A 250 14.19 11.71 -28.72
CA ILE A 250 14.02 10.51 -29.57
C ILE A 250 13.40 10.84 -30.93
N GLY A 251 12.69 11.97 -31.03
CA GLY A 251 11.95 12.41 -32.23
C GLY A 251 10.43 12.21 -32.14
N VAL A 252 9.95 11.61 -31.05
CA VAL A 252 8.55 11.30 -30.78
C VAL A 252 7.87 12.53 -30.17
N THR A 253 7.76 13.58 -30.99
CA THR A 253 7.30 14.91 -30.56
C THR A 253 5.80 15.12 -30.69
N ASP A 254 5.15 14.34 -31.57
CA ASP A 254 3.73 14.46 -31.88
C ASP A 254 3.18 13.11 -32.37
N PHE A 255 3.12 12.13 -31.47
CA PHE A 255 2.60 10.79 -31.79
C PHE A 255 1.11 10.85 -32.20
N GLN A 256 0.32 11.75 -31.60
CA GLN A 256 -1.07 11.99 -32.01
C GLN A 256 -1.17 12.55 -33.44
N GLY A 257 -0.32 13.52 -33.81
CA GLY A 257 -0.22 14.03 -35.18
C GLY A 257 0.28 12.99 -36.18
N GLN A 258 1.19 12.09 -35.78
CA GLN A 258 1.61 10.94 -36.59
C GLN A 258 0.45 9.95 -36.80
N LEU A 259 -0.30 9.59 -35.75
CA LEU A 259 -1.49 8.74 -35.86
C LEU A 259 -2.55 9.38 -36.77
N LEU A 260 -2.76 10.69 -36.70
CA LEU A 260 -3.69 11.41 -37.57
C LEU A 260 -3.19 11.44 -39.03
N GLN A 261 -1.90 11.69 -39.27
CA GLN A 261 -1.28 11.61 -40.60
C GLN A 261 -1.33 10.18 -41.20
N TYR A 262 -1.23 9.15 -40.36
CA TYR A 262 -1.38 7.75 -40.77
C TYR A 262 -2.86 7.41 -41.02
N THR A 263 -3.80 7.96 -40.24
CA THR A 263 -5.25 7.84 -40.50
C THR A 263 -5.61 8.37 -41.87
N GLU A 264 -5.17 9.59 -42.22
CA GLU A 264 -5.40 10.18 -43.55
C GLU A 264 -4.91 9.23 -44.66
N GLN A 265 -3.72 8.63 -44.53
CA GLN A 265 -3.21 7.72 -45.57
C GLN A 265 -3.92 6.36 -45.61
N TYR A 266 -4.22 5.74 -44.47
CA TYR A 266 -4.94 4.48 -44.44
C TYR A 266 -6.36 4.61 -45.01
N ILE A 267 -7.07 5.68 -44.68
CA ILE A 267 -8.46 5.89 -45.11
C ILE A 267 -8.54 6.53 -46.51
N ASP A 268 -7.90 7.69 -46.75
CA ASP A 268 -8.04 8.40 -48.04
C ASP A 268 -7.26 7.75 -49.18
N GLU A 269 -6.08 7.16 -48.92
CA GLU A 269 -5.24 6.56 -49.97
C GLU A 269 -5.45 5.05 -50.14
N MET A 270 -5.61 4.30 -49.04
CA MET A 270 -5.80 2.84 -49.09
C MET A 270 -7.26 2.39 -49.00
N GLY A 271 -8.17 3.22 -48.48
CA GLY A 271 -9.58 2.87 -48.31
C GLY A 271 -9.82 1.79 -47.23
N LYS A 272 -8.97 1.76 -46.19
CA LYS A 272 -8.99 0.71 -45.16
C LYS A 272 -8.82 1.30 -43.78
N ARG A 273 -9.49 0.72 -42.78
CA ARG A 273 -9.34 1.13 -41.38
C ARG A 273 -8.26 0.29 -40.67
N PRO A 274 -7.25 0.91 -40.05
CA PRO A 274 -6.22 0.21 -39.29
C PRO A 274 -6.77 -0.34 -37.97
N VAL A 275 -6.33 -1.55 -37.61
CA VAL A 275 -6.68 -2.26 -36.37
C VAL A 275 -5.40 -2.54 -35.59
N ILE A 276 -5.10 -1.74 -34.58
CA ILE A 276 -3.92 -1.94 -33.71
C ILE A 276 -4.23 -3.07 -32.74
N ILE A 277 -3.42 -4.14 -32.76
CA ILE A 277 -3.58 -5.29 -31.87
C ILE A 277 -2.35 -5.34 -30.97
N CYS A 278 -2.50 -5.04 -29.69
CA CYS A 278 -1.46 -5.12 -28.68
C CYS A 278 -1.67 -6.37 -27.82
N GLU A 279 -0.70 -7.29 -27.78
CA GLU A 279 -0.81 -8.54 -27.02
C GLU A 279 -0.87 -8.35 -25.50
N ASP A 280 -0.05 -7.43 -24.98
CA ASP A 280 -0.04 -7.01 -23.59
C ASP A 280 0.54 -5.60 -23.50
N VAL A 281 -0.16 -4.70 -22.82
CA VAL A 281 0.30 -3.32 -22.59
C VAL A 281 1.37 -3.27 -21.49
N THR A 282 1.40 -4.27 -20.60
CA THR A 282 2.32 -4.28 -19.44
C THR A 282 3.78 -4.53 -19.83
N THR A 283 4.07 -4.97 -21.06
CA THR A 283 5.43 -5.20 -21.57
C THR A 283 6.04 -3.94 -22.21
N PHE A 284 5.36 -2.79 -22.22
CA PHE A 284 5.93 -1.55 -22.74
C PHE A 284 6.95 -0.94 -21.76
N SER A 285 8.17 -0.73 -22.26
CA SER A 285 9.32 -0.46 -21.41
C SER A 285 9.51 1.01 -21.02
N VAL A 286 9.05 1.98 -21.81
CA VAL A 286 9.13 3.44 -21.51
C VAL A 286 7.95 4.17 -22.14
N LEU A 287 7.47 5.25 -21.51
CA LEU A 287 6.32 6.07 -21.95
C LEU A 287 4.97 5.33 -22.03
N LYS A 288 4.83 4.15 -21.40
CA LYS A 288 3.59 3.35 -21.34
C LYS A 288 2.36 4.21 -20.99
N GLU A 289 2.53 5.11 -20.02
CA GLU A 289 1.53 6.03 -19.50
C GLU A 289 1.10 7.07 -20.54
N GLN A 290 2.08 7.75 -21.14
CA GLN A 290 1.84 8.76 -22.17
C GLN A 290 1.27 8.15 -23.45
N LEU A 291 1.69 6.94 -23.83
CA LEU A 291 1.16 6.25 -25.00
C LEU A 291 -0.31 5.86 -24.81
N LEU A 292 -0.69 5.32 -23.63
CA LEU A 292 -2.09 5.06 -23.30
C LEU A 292 -2.93 6.35 -23.32
N ASP A 293 -2.51 7.38 -22.59
CA ASP A 293 -3.26 8.65 -22.52
C ASP A 293 -3.37 9.32 -23.90
N GLN A 294 -2.29 9.30 -24.70
CA GLN A 294 -2.29 9.84 -26.06
C GLN A 294 -3.24 9.07 -26.98
N ILE A 295 -3.24 7.72 -26.93
CA ILE A 295 -4.13 6.87 -27.73
C ILE A 295 -5.61 7.13 -27.38
N ILE A 296 -5.92 7.21 -26.09
CA ILE A 296 -7.31 7.35 -25.60
C ILE A 296 -7.87 8.76 -25.84
N GLN A 297 -7.02 9.77 -26.00
CA GLN A 297 -7.44 11.17 -26.20
C GLN A 297 -7.60 11.62 -27.66
N VAL A 298 -7.23 10.83 -28.69
CA VAL A 298 -7.35 11.29 -30.09
C VAL A 298 -8.80 11.20 -30.61
N GLU A 299 -9.62 12.20 -30.30
CA GLU A 299 -10.99 12.40 -30.83
C GLU A 299 -11.03 12.74 -32.34
N SER A 300 -10.01 12.39 -33.13
CA SER A 300 -9.86 12.82 -34.55
C SER A 300 -9.08 11.84 -35.43
N ALA A 301 -8.87 10.61 -34.94
CA ALA A 301 -8.24 9.53 -35.68
C ALA A 301 -9.18 8.32 -35.70
N SER A 302 -9.02 7.46 -36.70
CA SER A 302 -9.98 6.39 -37.01
C SER A 302 -9.27 5.04 -36.99
N PHE A 303 -8.97 4.58 -35.78
CA PHE A 303 -8.37 3.28 -35.50
C PHE A 303 -9.36 2.39 -34.74
N ASP A 304 -9.29 1.09 -34.96
CA ASP A 304 -9.76 0.10 -33.98
C ASP A 304 -8.55 -0.34 -33.16
N ILE A 305 -8.69 -0.47 -31.83
CA ILE A 305 -7.56 -0.76 -30.94
C ILE A 305 -7.95 -1.87 -29.98
N VAL A 306 -7.20 -2.97 -30.01
CA VAL A 306 -7.37 -4.12 -29.12
C VAL A 306 -6.19 -4.16 -28.16
N LEU A 307 -6.45 -3.94 -26.87
CA LEU A 307 -5.45 -3.83 -25.82
C LEU A 307 -5.52 -5.05 -24.89
N GLY A 308 -4.53 -5.94 -25.00
CA GLY A 308 -4.29 -6.99 -24.03
C GLY A 308 -3.78 -6.43 -22.70
N TYR A 309 -4.25 -6.98 -21.60
CA TYR A 309 -4.00 -6.46 -20.26
C TYR A 309 -3.81 -7.58 -19.22
N THR A 310 -2.70 -7.59 -18.50
CA THR A 310 -2.45 -8.55 -17.42
C THR A 310 -2.99 -8.09 -16.06
N THR A 311 -3.78 -8.96 -15.44
CA THR A 311 -4.29 -8.84 -14.06
C THR A 311 -3.17 -8.65 -13.04
N GLY A 312 -3.35 -7.70 -12.11
CA GLY A 312 -2.36 -7.35 -11.07
C GLY A 312 -1.71 -5.98 -11.27
N PHE A 313 -1.68 -5.46 -12.50
CA PHE A 313 -1.18 -4.13 -12.88
C PHE A 313 -2.14 -2.97 -12.48
N GLU A 314 -3.26 -3.27 -11.81
CA GLU A 314 -4.47 -2.43 -11.79
C GLU A 314 -4.46 -1.23 -10.83
N GLN A 315 -3.61 -1.20 -9.80
CA GLN A 315 -3.73 -0.21 -8.72
C GLN A 315 -2.65 0.88 -8.76
N ASP A 316 -1.37 0.53 -8.86
CA ASP A 316 -0.30 1.55 -8.84
C ASP A 316 -0.03 2.14 -10.23
N ASP A 317 0.18 1.31 -11.25
CA ASP A 317 0.65 1.75 -12.57
C ASP A 317 -0.39 2.56 -13.37
N LEU A 318 -1.67 2.16 -13.36
CA LEU A 318 -2.73 2.89 -14.08
C LEU A 318 -3.10 4.21 -13.41
N GLN A 319 -2.95 4.30 -12.09
CA GLN A 319 -3.27 5.51 -11.33
C GLN A 319 -2.13 6.55 -11.45
N ASP A 320 -0.87 6.13 -11.41
CA ASP A 320 0.28 7.01 -11.73
C ASP A 320 0.21 7.49 -13.20
N ALA A 321 -0.30 6.66 -14.13
CA ALA A 321 -0.40 6.97 -15.57
C ALA A 321 -1.45 8.02 -15.98
N LEU A 322 -2.67 7.92 -15.46
CA LEU A 322 -3.78 8.80 -15.84
C LEU A 322 -3.92 10.01 -14.89
N GLY A 323 -3.20 9.95 -13.75
CA GLY A 323 -3.02 11.00 -12.76
C GLY A 323 -4.24 11.27 -11.88
N ASP A 324 -4.04 12.07 -10.83
CA ASP A 324 -5.09 12.53 -9.90
C ASP A 324 -6.07 13.53 -10.57
N ARG A 325 -6.80 13.07 -11.60
CA ARG A 325 -7.96 13.75 -12.16
C ARG A 325 -9.12 13.55 -11.19
N GLU A 326 -9.45 14.59 -10.44
CA GLU A 326 -10.41 14.57 -9.33
C GLU A 326 -11.67 13.72 -9.63
N SER A 327 -11.87 12.66 -8.84
CA SER A 327 -13.11 11.89 -8.61
C SER A 327 -13.49 10.66 -9.48
N GLN A 328 -12.64 10.14 -10.37
CA GLN A 328 -12.86 8.82 -10.99
C GLN A 328 -11.62 7.93 -10.95
N ASP A 329 -11.82 6.65 -10.64
CA ASP A 329 -10.82 5.58 -10.73
C ASP A 329 -10.30 5.46 -12.17
N ALA A 330 -8.99 5.30 -12.35
CA ALA A 330 -8.32 5.20 -13.65
C ALA A 330 -8.89 4.08 -14.53
N LEU A 331 -9.30 2.96 -13.92
CA LEU A 331 -10.01 1.87 -14.59
C LEU A 331 -11.42 2.28 -15.03
N THR A 332 -12.09 3.14 -14.28
CA THR A 332 -13.40 3.70 -14.67
C THR A 332 -13.24 4.64 -15.87
N TYR A 333 -12.19 5.47 -15.92
CA TYR A 333 -11.90 6.32 -17.08
C TYR A 333 -11.65 5.50 -18.36
N LEU A 334 -10.91 4.39 -18.24
CA LEU A 334 -10.69 3.44 -19.34
C LEU A 334 -12.00 2.77 -19.79
N LYS A 335 -12.83 2.29 -18.84
CA LYS A 335 -14.12 1.65 -19.13
C LYS A 335 -15.12 2.62 -19.75
N ASP A 336 -15.20 3.86 -19.27
CA ASP A 336 -16.08 4.92 -19.79
C ASP A 336 -15.76 5.33 -21.25
N ARG A 337 -14.58 4.95 -21.78
CA ARG A 337 -14.11 5.26 -23.15
C ARG A 337 -13.86 4.02 -24.03
N ALA A 338 -14.10 2.82 -23.54
CA ALA A 338 -13.98 1.60 -24.33
C ALA A 338 -15.32 1.25 -25.01
N GLU A 339 -15.25 0.60 -26.17
CA GLU A 339 -16.40 -0.02 -26.86
C GLU A 339 -16.59 -1.49 -26.43
N GLY A 340 -15.58 -2.08 -25.80
CA GLY A 340 -15.69 -3.37 -25.12
C GLY A 340 -14.69 -3.56 -23.99
N TYR A 341 -15.13 -4.16 -22.89
CA TYR A 341 -14.29 -4.61 -21.80
C TYR A 341 -14.59 -6.09 -21.51
N MET A 342 -13.57 -6.92 -21.71
CA MET A 342 -13.66 -8.37 -21.72
C MET A 342 -12.60 -8.98 -20.81
N THR A 343 -12.95 -10.10 -20.18
CA THR A 343 -12.11 -10.85 -19.25
C THR A 343 -11.98 -12.30 -19.71
N LEU A 344 -10.76 -12.83 -19.74
CA LEU A 344 -10.42 -14.21 -20.11
C LEU A 344 -10.19 -15.13 -18.90
N THR A 345 -10.05 -14.58 -17.69
CA THR A 345 -9.74 -15.35 -16.47
C THR A 345 -10.54 -14.93 -15.24
N GLU A 346 -10.88 -15.91 -14.41
CA GLU A 346 -11.49 -15.71 -13.10
C GLU A 346 -10.73 -16.59 -12.08
N ASN A 347 -10.28 -16.02 -10.96
CA ASN A 347 -9.61 -16.73 -9.85
C ASN A 347 -8.45 -17.69 -10.26
N GLY A 348 -7.54 -17.29 -11.16
CA GLY A 348 -6.47 -18.18 -11.64
C GLY A 348 -6.83 -19.12 -12.79
N GLU A 349 -8.11 -19.17 -13.19
CA GLU A 349 -8.63 -20.11 -14.19
C GLU A 349 -8.93 -19.41 -15.51
N SER A 350 -8.64 -20.07 -16.64
CA SER A 350 -9.00 -19.57 -17.97
C SER A 350 -10.44 -19.92 -18.31
N LEU A 351 -11.32 -18.93 -18.49
CA LEU A 351 -12.77 -19.11 -18.62
C LEU A 351 -13.21 -20.01 -19.78
N PHE A 352 -12.38 -20.11 -20.83
CA PHE A 352 -12.61 -20.98 -21.98
C PHE A 352 -12.10 -22.41 -21.82
N LEU A 353 -11.30 -22.69 -20.78
CA LEU A 353 -10.64 -23.98 -20.60
C LEU A 353 -11.31 -24.77 -19.47
N ASP A 354 -12.04 -25.82 -19.84
CA ASP A 354 -12.63 -26.79 -18.90
C ASP A 354 -11.98 -28.17 -19.06
N ASP A 355 -12.43 -29.16 -18.29
CA ASP A 355 -11.95 -30.55 -18.31
C ASP A 355 -11.95 -31.18 -19.72
N ALA A 356 -12.90 -30.82 -20.58
CA ALA A 356 -13.00 -31.39 -21.92
C ALA A 356 -12.07 -30.65 -22.89
N LEU A 357 -12.05 -29.32 -22.83
CA LEU A 357 -11.24 -28.47 -23.70
C LEU A 357 -9.74 -28.51 -23.34
N SER A 358 -9.38 -28.77 -22.08
CA SER A 358 -7.99 -29.05 -21.67
C SER A 358 -7.48 -30.39 -22.24
N ILE A 359 -8.32 -31.42 -22.26
CA ILE A 359 -8.04 -32.69 -22.93
C ILE A 359 -7.88 -32.49 -24.44
N GLU A 360 -8.80 -31.75 -25.09
CA GLU A 360 -8.74 -31.47 -26.53
C GLU A 360 -7.49 -30.65 -26.89
N LEU A 361 -7.15 -29.64 -26.10
CA LEU A 361 -5.94 -28.83 -26.26
C LEU A 361 -4.68 -29.71 -26.29
N VAL A 362 -4.52 -30.61 -25.30
CA VAL A 362 -3.37 -31.50 -25.24
C VAL A 362 -3.38 -32.50 -26.41
N ARG A 363 -4.53 -33.07 -26.75
CA ARG A 363 -4.69 -33.96 -27.93
C ARG A 363 -4.22 -33.28 -29.21
N LYS A 364 -4.70 -32.06 -29.46
CA LYS A 364 -4.37 -31.26 -30.65
C LYS A 364 -2.87 -30.97 -30.77
N TYR A 365 -2.21 -30.58 -29.67
CA TYR A 365 -0.76 -30.38 -29.65
C TYR A 365 0.03 -31.70 -29.82
N LEU A 366 -0.41 -32.80 -29.20
CA LEU A 366 0.23 -34.11 -29.35
C LEU A 366 0.14 -34.65 -30.77
N ASP A 367 -1.03 -34.55 -31.43
CA ASP A 367 -1.23 -35.05 -32.79
C ASP A 367 -0.34 -34.31 -33.80
N VAL A 368 -0.18 -33.00 -33.65
CA VAL A 368 0.76 -32.20 -34.46
C VAL A 368 2.20 -32.64 -34.19
N ILE A 369 2.59 -32.82 -32.93
CA ILE A 369 3.94 -33.32 -32.57
C ILE A 369 4.21 -34.72 -33.14
N LYS A 370 3.24 -35.64 -33.07
CA LYS A 370 3.31 -36.99 -33.63
C LYS A 370 3.49 -36.94 -35.16
N ALA A 371 2.65 -36.17 -35.85
CA ALA A 371 2.65 -36.05 -37.31
C ALA A 371 3.95 -35.43 -37.85
N GLU A 372 4.39 -34.29 -37.30
CA GLU A 372 5.60 -33.59 -37.74
C GLU A 372 6.90 -34.31 -37.31
N SER A 373 6.85 -35.13 -36.25
CA SER A 373 7.97 -36.03 -35.89
C SER A 373 8.07 -37.27 -36.78
N GLY A 374 7.01 -37.63 -37.51
CA GLY A 374 6.91 -38.91 -38.22
C GLY A 374 6.75 -40.11 -37.27
N SER A 375 6.18 -39.90 -36.09
CA SER A 375 5.96 -40.93 -35.07
C SER A 375 5.02 -42.03 -35.60
N THR A 376 5.44 -43.29 -35.49
CA THR A 376 4.55 -44.46 -35.70
C THR A 376 4.34 -45.17 -34.37
N ILE A 377 3.35 -44.72 -33.61
CA ILE A 377 2.84 -45.41 -32.41
C ILE A 377 1.86 -46.50 -32.89
N ASP A 378 1.80 -47.63 -32.19
CA ASP A 378 0.85 -48.69 -32.53
C ASP A 378 -0.57 -48.30 -32.11
N GLU A 379 -1.56 -48.60 -32.96
CA GLU A 379 -2.98 -48.27 -32.75
C GLU A 379 -3.49 -48.82 -31.40
N THR A 380 -3.03 -50.01 -30.99
CA THR A 380 -3.39 -50.59 -29.69
C THR A 380 -2.77 -49.87 -28.49
N THR A 381 -1.67 -49.13 -28.68
CA THR A 381 -1.05 -48.29 -27.64
C THR A 381 -1.69 -46.90 -27.59
N GLU A 382 -2.09 -46.33 -28.73
CA GLU A 382 -2.92 -45.11 -28.76
C GLU A 382 -4.24 -45.35 -28.02
N ASP A 383 -4.94 -46.46 -28.29
CA ASP A 383 -6.24 -46.81 -27.68
C ASP A 383 -6.16 -46.97 -26.15
N VAL A 384 -5.09 -47.56 -25.62
CA VAL A 384 -4.87 -47.75 -24.16
C VAL A 384 -4.70 -46.42 -23.42
N PHE A 385 -4.31 -45.37 -24.15
CA PHE A 385 -3.99 -44.04 -23.65
C PHE A 385 -4.98 -42.98 -24.19
N ASP A 386 -6.19 -43.37 -24.60
CA ASP A 386 -7.26 -42.46 -25.09
C ASP A 386 -6.81 -41.51 -26.24
N GLY A 387 -5.86 -41.95 -27.07
CA GLY A 387 -5.22 -41.15 -28.13
C GLY A 387 -4.21 -40.09 -27.63
N LEU A 388 -3.97 -40.01 -26.32
CA LEU A 388 -3.14 -38.98 -25.65
C LEU A 388 -1.73 -39.47 -25.30
N TYR A 389 -1.29 -40.61 -25.87
CA TYR A 389 -0.01 -41.25 -25.55
C TYR A 389 1.14 -40.23 -25.47
N PRO A 390 1.89 -40.15 -24.34
CA PRO A 390 1.96 -41.15 -23.26
C PRO A 390 1.02 -40.91 -22.06
N PHE A 391 0.04 -40.01 -22.17
CA PHE A 391 -0.97 -39.72 -21.14
C PHE A 391 -2.31 -40.36 -21.48
N ASN A 392 -3.26 -40.40 -20.55
CA ASN A 392 -4.67 -40.71 -20.83
C ASN A 392 -5.57 -39.53 -20.40
N GLU A 393 -6.88 -39.59 -20.66
CA GLU A 393 -7.79 -38.46 -20.36
C GLU A 393 -7.81 -38.13 -18.86
N THR A 394 -7.67 -39.15 -18.01
CA THR A 394 -7.60 -38.97 -16.55
C THR A 394 -6.32 -38.25 -16.13
N ALA A 395 -5.17 -38.59 -16.71
CA ALA A 395 -3.89 -37.96 -16.38
C ALA A 395 -3.86 -36.48 -16.75
N ILE A 396 -4.49 -36.10 -17.87
CA ILE A 396 -4.60 -34.68 -18.26
C ILE A 396 -5.57 -33.93 -17.36
N ARG A 397 -6.73 -34.50 -17.02
CA ARG A 397 -7.68 -33.86 -16.08
C ARG A 397 -7.08 -33.67 -14.69
N VAL A 398 -6.51 -34.73 -14.11
CA VAL A 398 -5.86 -34.66 -12.79
C VAL A 398 -4.67 -33.69 -12.81
N ALA A 399 -3.90 -33.62 -13.91
CA ALA A 399 -2.87 -32.60 -14.04
C ALA A 399 -3.46 -31.18 -14.13
N TYR A 400 -4.55 -30.98 -14.87
CA TYR A 400 -5.22 -29.69 -15.04
C TYR A 400 -5.86 -29.16 -13.75
N ASP A 401 -6.57 -30.02 -13.03
CA ASP A 401 -7.22 -29.71 -11.75
C ASP A 401 -6.22 -29.19 -10.70
N ASN A 402 -4.97 -29.67 -10.75
CA ASN A 402 -3.94 -29.45 -9.75
C ASN A 402 -2.81 -28.55 -10.26
N LEU A 403 -3.01 -27.73 -11.31
CA LEU A 403 -1.95 -26.85 -11.84
C LEU A 403 -1.59 -25.72 -10.87
N ILE A 404 -0.30 -25.64 -10.52
CA ILE A 404 0.28 -24.56 -9.73
C ILE A 404 1.27 -23.76 -10.58
N ASP A 405 1.25 -22.44 -10.41
CA ASP A 405 2.33 -21.58 -10.84
C ASP A 405 2.69 -20.52 -9.79
N ASP A 406 4.00 -20.37 -9.54
CA ASP A 406 4.58 -19.45 -8.54
C ASP A 406 3.94 -19.52 -7.13
N GLY A 407 3.43 -20.69 -6.74
CA GLY A 407 2.78 -20.93 -5.43
C GLY A 407 1.31 -20.55 -5.37
N SER A 408 0.61 -20.51 -6.50
CA SER A 408 -0.85 -20.35 -6.55
C SER A 408 -1.48 -21.25 -7.61
N PRO A 409 -2.74 -21.71 -7.43
CA PRO A 409 -3.46 -22.44 -8.46
C PRO A 409 -3.60 -21.59 -9.73
N ARG A 410 -3.09 -22.08 -10.87
CA ARG A 410 -3.15 -21.38 -12.17
C ARG A 410 -3.50 -22.33 -13.30
N ARG A 411 -4.80 -22.47 -13.52
CA ARG A 411 -5.38 -23.34 -14.56
C ARG A 411 -5.38 -22.64 -15.92
N THR A 412 -4.18 -22.45 -16.47
CA THR A 412 -3.97 -21.81 -17.78
C THR A 412 -3.38 -22.76 -18.83
N PRO A 413 -3.69 -22.57 -20.14
CA PRO A 413 -3.09 -23.31 -21.24
C PRO A 413 -1.55 -23.35 -21.19
N ARG A 414 -0.93 -22.24 -20.77
CA ARG A 414 0.53 -22.08 -20.72
C ARG A 414 1.18 -23.04 -19.71
N VAL A 415 0.63 -23.12 -18.49
CA VAL A 415 1.17 -23.98 -17.43
C VAL A 415 1.01 -25.45 -17.83
N LEU A 416 -0.19 -25.85 -18.27
CA LEU A 416 -0.47 -27.22 -18.75
C LEU A 416 0.50 -27.65 -19.87
N LEU A 417 0.62 -26.85 -20.93
CA LEU A 417 1.40 -27.23 -22.11
C LEU A 417 2.91 -27.12 -21.89
N GLN A 418 3.40 -26.02 -21.30
CA GLN A 418 4.84 -25.71 -21.24
C GLN A 418 5.53 -26.19 -19.97
N LYS A 419 4.84 -26.15 -18.82
CA LYS A 419 5.42 -26.52 -17.52
C LYS A 419 5.17 -28.00 -17.20
N VAL A 420 4.05 -28.57 -17.67
CA VAL A 420 3.67 -29.98 -17.43
C VAL A 420 3.93 -30.89 -18.64
N VAL A 421 3.15 -30.77 -19.73
CA VAL A 421 3.20 -31.70 -20.89
C VAL A 421 4.58 -31.73 -21.54
N ARG A 422 5.15 -30.55 -21.86
CA ARG A 422 6.50 -30.44 -22.43
C ARG A 422 7.57 -31.09 -21.57
N ARG A 423 7.50 -30.93 -20.24
CA ARG A 423 8.48 -31.48 -19.29
C ARG A 423 8.47 -33.00 -19.32
N CYS A 424 7.28 -33.61 -19.36
CA CYS A 424 7.11 -35.06 -19.52
C CYS A 424 7.62 -35.58 -20.88
N LEU A 425 7.28 -34.92 -22.00
CA LEU A 425 7.73 -35.34 -23.35
C LEU A 425 9.25 -35.21 -23.57
N LEU A 426 9.93 -34.35 -22.80
CA LEU A 426 11.38 -34.17 -22.82
C LEU A 426 12.12 -34.98 -21.72
N SER A 427 11.39 -35.67 -20.84
CA SER A 427 11.95 -36.46 -19.75
C SER A 427 12.51 -37.80 -20.23
N ASP A 428 13.56 -38.29 -19.55
CA ASP A 428 14.06 -39.67 -19.68
C ASP A 428 13.32 -40.63 -18.70
N GLU A 429 12.47 -40.08 -17.82
CA GLU A 429 11.63 -40.80 -16.84
C GLU A 429 10.17 -40.91 -17.35
N PRO A 430 9.38 -41.92 -16.94
CA PRO A 430 7.99 -42.04 -17.37
C PRO A 430 7.13 -40.86 -16.88
N PRO A 431 5.98 -40.55 -17.53
CA PRO A 431 5.23 -39.34 -17.23
C PRO A 431 4.75 -39.27 -15.78
N PHE A 432 4.28 -40.38 -15.18
CA PHE A 432 3.83 -40.37 -13.78
C PHE A 432 4.93 -40.01 -12.79
N GLU A 433 6.19 -40.38 -13.03
CA GLU A 433 7.32 -39.96 -12.18
C GLU A 433 7.72 -38.51 -12.43
N THR A 434 7.50 -38.00 -13.65
CA THR A 434 7.80 -36.60 -13.99
C THR A 434 6.74 -35.65 -13.45
N LEU A 435 5.46 -36.07 -13.40
CA LEU A 435 4.34 -35.37 -12.80
C LEU A 435 4.46 -35.30 -11.26
N ASP A 436 4.71 -36.45 -10.62
CA ASP A 436 4.93 -36.63 -9.17
C ASP A 436 6.22 -35.94 -8.64
N ARG A 437 7.01 -35.33 -9.52
CA ARG A 437 8.17 -34.47 -9.17
C ARG A 437 8.08 -33.09 -9.82
N SER A 438 6.90 -32.73 -10.33
CA SER A 438 6.66 -31.42 -10.92
C SER A 438 6.45 -30.40 -9.82
N THR A 439 7.04 -29.22 -9.97
CA THR A 439 6.78 -28.05 -9.11
C THR A 439 5.60 -27.22 -9.64
N ASN A 440 4.88 -27.74 -10.63
CA ASN A 440 3.80 -27.08 -11.35
C ASN A 440 2.51 -27.91 -11.40
N VAL A 441 2.48 -28.99 -10.62
CA VAL A 441 1.27 -29.75 -10.31
C VAL A 441 1.33 -30.06 -8.82
N ASP A 442 0.23 -29.85 -8.11
CA ASP A 442 0.12 -30.11 -6.66
C ASP A 442 0.26 -31.60 -6.31
N ASP A 443 0.55 -31.89 -5.03
CA ASP A 443 0.78 -33.23 -4.50
C ASP A 443 -0.53 -34.05 -4.44
N VAL A 444 -0.86 -34.72 -5.55
CA VAL A 444 -2.08 -35.52 -5.67
C VAL A 444 -2.03 -36.79 -4.81
N ILE A 445 -2.79 -36.78 -3.71
CA ILE A 445 -2.91 -37.92 -2.79
C ILE A 445 -3.37 -39.19 -3.53
N SER A 446 -2.61 -40.28 -3.37
CA SER A 446 -2.92 -41.60 -3.89
C SER A 446 -4.33 -42.06 -3.49
N PRO A 447 -5.24 -42.35 -4.44
CA PRO A 447 -6.61 -42.75 -4.13
C PRO A 447 -6.70 -44.17 -3.55
N ILE A 448 -5.63 -44.98 -3.64
CA ILE A 448 -5.56 -46.37 -3.19
C ILE A 448 -4.75 -46.52 -1.88
N ASP A 449 -5.02 -47.58 -1.11
CA ASP A 449 -4.42 -47.83 0.21
C ASP A 449 -2.88 -47.88 0.16
N GLN A 450 -2.24 -46.94 0.87
CA GLN A 450 -0.79 -46.79 0.91
C GLN A 450 -0.05 -47.99 1.52
N SER A 451 -0.70 -48.76 2.40
CA SER A 451 -0.13 -49.91 3.12
C SER A 451 -0.20 -51.22 2.33
N LYS A 452 -1.10 -51.29 1.33
CA LYS A 452 -1.41 -52.51 0.57
C LYS A 452 -0.70 -52.60 -0.78
N TYR A 453 -0.47 -51.47 -1.44
CA TYR A 453 0.00 -51.41 -2.83
C TYR A 453 1.43 -50.84 -2.97
N SER A 454 2.15 -51.24 -4.03
CA SER A 454 3.52 -50.81 -4.28
C SER A 454 3.60 -49.32 -4.64
N ALA A 455 4.76 -48.68 -4.41
CA ALA A 455 4.94 -47.26 -4.67
C ALA A 455 4.59 -46.86 -6.11
N ASP A 456 5.05 -47.66 -7.09
CA ASP A 456 4.88 -47.36 -8.51
C ASP A 456 3.42 -47.58 -8.96
N LEU A 457 2.75 -48.63 -8.45
CA LEU A 457 1.33 -48.87 -8.69
C LEU A 457 0.44 -47.77 -8.08
N ARG A 458 0.81 -47.23 -6.91
CA ARG A 458 0.12 -46.07 -6.32
C ARG A 458 0.20 -44.86 -7.24
N LYS A 459 1.40 -44.51 -7.75
CA LYS A 459 1.58 -43.38 -8.67
C LYS A 459 0.80 -43.55 -9.97
N VAL A 460 0.84 -44.73 -10.59
CA VAL A 460 0.05 -44.98 -11.80
C VAL A 460 -1.45 -44.95 -11.52
N ALA A 461 -1.91 -45.44 -10.36
CA ALA A 461 -3.31 -45.32 -9.95
C ALA A 461 -3.75 -43.87 -9.64
N THR A 462 -2.84 -43.01 -9.16
CA THR A 462 -3.08 -41.57 -8.96
C THR A 462 -3.38 -40.87 -10.29
N TRP A 463 -2.49 -41.06 -11.29
CA TRP A 463 -2.54 -40.31 -12.54
C TRP A 463 -3.44 -40.95 -13.61
N TYR A 464 -3.46 -42.28 -13.73
CA TYR A 464 -4.17 -42.99 -14.82
C TYR A 464 -5.46 -43.71 -14.37
N GLY A 465 -5.78 -43.68 -13.07
CA GLY A 465 -6.90 -44.44 -12.49
C GLY A 465 -8.19 -43.64 -12.31
N TYR A 466 -9.31 -44.18 -12.77
CA TYR A 466 -10.64 -43.55 -12.70
C TYR A 466 -11.60 -44.32 -11.75
N LYS A 467 -12.62 -43.65 -11.19
CA LYS A 467 -13.67 -44.34 -10.42
C LYS A 467 -14.76 -44.82 -11.37
N LYS A 468 -15.40 -45.94 -11.01
CA LYS A 468 -16.53 -46.48 -11.79
C LYS A 468 -17.82 -45.75 -11.43
N ASP A 469 -18.53 -45.24 -12.44
CA ASP A 469 -19.92 -44.83 -12.30
C ASP A 469 -20.82 -46.01 -11.93
N ALA A 470 -21.43 -45.90 -10.75
CA ALA A 470 -22.42 -46.84 -10.26
C ALA A 470 -23.55 -46.03 -9.62
N GLY A 471 -24.71 -46.02 -10.27
CA GLY A 471 -25.89 -45.36 -9.75
C GLY A 471 -26.27 -45.88 -8.36
N VAL A 472 -26.41 -44.95 -7.41
CA VAL A 472 -26.78 -45.14 -5.99
C VAL A 472 -25.63 -45.61 -5.08
N SER A 473 -25.22 -44.68 -4.18
CA SER A 473 -24.28 -44.83 -3.04
C SER A 473 -22.78 -44.63 -3.36
N ALA A 474 -22.37 -43.36 -3.46
CA ALA A 474 -21.02 -42.92 -3.85
C ALA A 474 -19.85 -43.27 -2.89
N SER A 475 -20.12 -43.79 -1.69
CA SER A 475 -19.11 -43.91 -0.61
C SER A 475 -18.13 -45.10 -0.69
N ASN A 476 -18.12 -45.89 -1.77
CA ASN A 476 -17.27 -47.09 -1.82
C ASN A 476 -16.85 -47.58 -3.22
N ASN A 477 -16.80 -46.68 -4.23
CA ASN A 477 -16.46 -47.06 -5.61
C ASN A 477 -14.93 -47.28 -5.79
N PRO A 478 -14.48 -48.48 -6.22
CA PRO A 478 -13.06 -48.79 -6.36
C PRO A 478 -12.43 -48.03 -7.55
N ILE A 479 -11.10 -47.92 -7.51
CA ILE A 479 -10.30 -47.32 -8.59
C ILE A 479 -10.02 -48.39 -9.65
N LEU A 480 -10.22 -48.03 -10.92
CA LEU A 480 -9.92 -48.86 -12.08
C LEU A 480 -8.68 -48.31 -12.80
N VAL A 481 -7.67 -49.15 -13.00
CA VAL A 481 -6.47 -48.83 -13.79
C VAL A 481 -6.42 -49.74 -15.02
N PRO A 482 -6.23 -49.22 -16.24
CA PRO A 482 -6.13 -50.06 -17.44
C PRO A 482 -4.89 -50.97 -17.37
N ILE A 483 -5.04 -52.27 -17.65
CA ILE A 483 -3.90 -53.21 -17.62
C ILE A 483 -2.88 -52.87 -18.70
N GLY A 484 -3.31 -52.37 -19.86
CA GLY A 484 -2.38 -51.91 -20.90
C GLY A 484 -1.42 -50.82 -20.44
N VAL A 485 -1.83 -49.94 -19.50
CA VAL A 485 -0.96 -48.90 -18.92
C VAL A 485 0.06 -49.53 -17.97
N LEU A 486 -0.35 -50.52 -17.16
CA LEU A 486 0.54 -51.25 -16.26
C LEU A 486 1.56 -52.10 -17.01
N ASP A 487 1.11 -52.82 -18.05
CA ASP A 487 1.96 -53.62 -18.93
C ASP A 487 2.96 -52.74 -19.69
N HIS A 488 2.56 -51.54 -20.14
CA HIS A 488 3.45 -50.60 -20.81
C HIS A 488 4.56 -50.05 -19.89
N PHE A 489 4.25 -49.80 -18.62
CA PHE A 489 5.22 -49.31 -17.63
C PHE A 489 5.98 -50.42 -16.88
N GLU A 490 5.85 -51.69 -17.29
CA GLU A 490 6.46 -52.87 -16.63
C GLU A 490 6.08 -53.02 -15.13
N ILE A 491 4.86 -52.61 -14.73
CA ILE A 491 4.39 -52.67 -13.34
C ILE A 491 3.52 -53.91 -13.12
N ASP A 492 4.00 -54.86 -12.32
CA ASP A 492 3.25 -56.06 -11.95
C ASP A 492 1.95 -55.70 -11.18
N PRO A 493 0.75 -56.13 -11.63
CA PRO A 493 -0.48 -55.98 -10.87
C PRO A 493 -0.50 -56.90 -9.64
N PRO A 494 -1.25 -56.58 -8.57
CA PRO A 494 -1.24 -57.37 -7.35
C PRO A 494 -1.79 -58.79 -7.56
N ASP A 495 -1.12 -59.81 -7.01
CA ASP A 495 -1.47 -61.23 -7.13
C ASP A 495 -2.94 -61.57 -6.74
N GLU A 496 -3.55 -60.75 -5.88
CA GLU A 496 -4.91 -60.94 -5.35
C GLU A 496 -5.93 -59.90 -5.87
N ALA A 497 -5.56 -59.03 -6.82
CA ALA A 497 -6.47 -57.99 -7.32
C ALA A 497 -7.57 -58.55 -8.24
N GLU A 498 -8.82 -58.08 -8.05
CA GLU A 498 -9.91 -58.38 -8.97
C GLU A 498 -9.66 -57.71 -10.33
N ARG A 499 -10.06 -58.38 -11.40
CA ARG A 499 -9.95 -57.88 -12.77
C ARG A 499 -11.32 -57.71 -13.40
N PHE A 500 -11.47 -56.65 -14.18
CA PHE A 500 -12.72 -56.30 -14.85
C PHE A 500 -12.47 -56.11 -16.35
N GLU A 501 -13.13 -56.89 -17.21
CA GLU A 501 -13.17 -56.65 -18.65
C GLU A 501 -14.37 -55.76 -18.99
N SER A 502 -14.15 -54.68 -19.75
CA SER A 502 -15.24 -53.82 -20.23
C SER A 502 -15.84 -54.35 -21.53
N GLU A 503 -17.13 -54.67 -21.55
CA GLU A 503 -17.84 -55.11 -22.75
C GLU A 503 -17.92 -54.01 -23.85
N GLU A 504 -17.78 -52.73 -23.47
CA GLU A 504 -17.88 -51.58 -24.39
C GLU A 504 -16.53 -51.14 -24.97
N ALA A 505 -15.43 -51.29 -24.21
CA ALA A 505 -14.10 -50.83 -24.61
C ALA A 505 -13.11 -51.95 -24.98
N GLY A 506 -13.43 -53.22 -24.67
CA GLY A 506 -12.54 -54.36 -24.93
C GLY A 506 -11.26 -54.41 -24.06
N SER A 507 -11.05 -53.42 -23.20
CA SER A 507 -9.89 -53.32 -22.29
C SER A 507 -10.11 -54.08 -20.98
N GLU A 508 -9.05 -54.68 -20.45
CA GLU A 508 -8.99 -55.31 -19.13
C GLU A 508 -8.46 -54.30 -18.10
N TYR A 509 -9.06 -54.24 -16.91
CA TYR A 509 -8.73 -53.29 -15.84
C TYR A 509 -8.43 -54.02 -14.53
N VAL A 510 -7.52 -53.46 -13.72
CA VAL A 510 -7.30 -53.88 -12.32
C VAL A 510 -8.19 -53.06 -11.40
N VAL A 511 -8.90 -53.74 -10.50
CA VAL A 511 -9.72 -53.13 -9.44
C VAL A 511 -8.87 -52.95 -8.19
N LEU A 512 -8.70 -51.72 -7.73
CA LEU A 512 -7.90 -51.36 -6.56
C LEU A 512 -8.78 -50.77 -5.45
N GLU A 513 -8.50 -51.17 -4.21
CA GLU A 513 -9.23 -50.71 -3.03
C GLU A 513 -8.86 -49.25 -2.69
N LEU A 514 -9.89 -48.44 -2.43
CA LEU A 514 -9.75 -47.08 -1.92
C LEU A 514 -8.96 -47.05 -0.61
N ASN A 515 -8.19 -45.98 -0.39
CA ASN A 515 -7.70 -45.67 0.94
C ASN A 515 -8.90 -45.45 1.89
N ASN A 516 -8.95 -46.16 3.02
CA ASN A 516 -10.04 -46.06 4.00
C ASN A 516 -10.23 -44.65 4.60
N GLN A 517 -9.21 -43.79 4.55
CA GLN A 517 -9.33 -42.37 4.93
C GLN A 517 -10.13 -41.54 3.90
N ILE A 518 -10.17 -41.96 2.64
CA ILE A 518 -10.89 -41.28 1.53
C ILE A 518 -12.33 -41.81 1.39
N ALA A 519 -12.61 -43.02 1.88
CA ALA A 519 -13.95 -43.64 1.82
C ALA A 519 -15.03 -42.92 2.67
N LEU A 520 -14.63 -41.98 3.55
CA LEU A 520 -15.54 -41.20 4.39
C LEU A 520 -16.02 -39.89 3.73
N THR A 521 -15.46 -39.48 2.57
CA THR A 521 -15.59 -38.09 2.06
C THR A 521 -16.08 -37.96 0.61
N GLY A 522 -16.74 -38.98 0.06
CA GLY A 522 -17.79 -38.81 -0.98
C GLY A 522 -17.44 -38.29 -2.38
N GLY A 523 -16.24 -37.76 -2.65
CA GLY A 523 -15.94 -37.07 -3.92
C GLY A 523 -16.08 -37.93 -5.20
N GLU A 524 -16.86 -37.46 -6.17
CA GLU A 524 -17.08 -38.13 -7.46
C GLU A 524 -15.86 -37.98 -8.41
N ARG A 525 -15.57 -39.02 -9.21
CA ARG A 525 -14.58 -38.99 -10.31
C ARG A 525 -15.14 -39.84 -11.47
N THR A 526 -16.05 -39.28 -12.24
CA THR A 526 -16.92 -40.01 -13.16
C THR A 526 -16.40 -39.98 -14.60
N ARG A 527 -16.81 -40.97 -15.41
CA ARG A 527 -16.39 -41.14 -16.80
C ARG A 527 -17.38 -40.41 -17.72
N PRO A 528 -16.93 -39.61 -18.71
CA PRO A 528 -17.86 -38.94 -19.62
C PRO A 528 -18.74 -39.92 -20.40
N SER A 529 -20.01 -39.59 -20.59
CA SER A 529 -20.89 -40.27 -21.54
C SER A 529 -20.50 -39.93 -22.97
N VAL A 530 -20.37 -40.95 -23.82
CA VAL A 530 -20.00 -40.82 -25.24
C VAL A 530 -20.94 -39.85 -25.98
N ILE A 531 -20.36 -38.91 -26.72
CA ILE A 531 -21.07 -38.07 -27.70
C ILE A 531 -21.64 -38.98 -28.79
N GLY A 532 -22.97 -39.07 -28.86
CA GLY A 532 -23.66 -39.78 -29.94
C GLY A 532 -23.92 -38.84 -31.12
N ASP A 533 -23.54 -39.28 -32.32
CA ASP A 533 -23.74 -38.54 -33.57
C ASP A 533 -25.21 -38.15 -33.82
N ASP A 534 -25.40 -36.99 -34.45
CA ASP A 534 -26.68 -36.57 -35.03
C ASP A 534 -27.00 -37.39 -36.29
N ASP A 535 -28.11 -38.13 -36.27
CA ASP A 535 -28.77 -38.60 -37.50
C ASP A 535 -30.27 -38.86 -37.18
N GLY A 536 -31.13 -37.86 -37.45
CA GLY A 536 -32.52 -37.85 -36.98
C GLY A 536 -33.54 -38.56 -37.89
N ASP A 537 -34.69 -38.93 -37.31
CA ASP A 537 -35.98 -38.85 -38.03
C ASP A 537 -37.19 -38.70 -37.07
N ARG A 538 -38.32 -38.30 -37.64
CA ARG A 538 -39.55 -37.81 -36.98
C ARG A 538 -40.45 -38.91 -36.43
N ARG A 539 -41.22 -38.60 -35.34
CA ARG A 539 -42.71 -38.64 -35.21
C ARG A 539 -43.17 -38.57 -33.73
N GLU A 540 -44.16 -37.73 -33.39
CA GLU A 540 -45.59 -38.07 -33.09
C GLU A 540 -45.71 -39.13 -31.96
N GLU A 541 -46.43 -38.95 -30.82
CA GLU A 541 -47.67 -38.21 -30.53
C GLU A 541 -47.84 -37.97 -28.98
N GLU A 542 -48.76 -37.08 -28.59
CA GLU A 542 -49.62 -37.04 -27.35
C GLU A 542 -49.07 -37.60 -26.00
N ASP A 543 -49.09 -36.87 -24.87
CA ASP A 543 -50.31 -36.36 -24.22
C ASP A 543 -49.99 -35.36 -23.07
N ALA A 544 -50.92 -34.44 -22.77
CA ALA A 544 -50.84 -33.51 -21.61
C ALA A 544 -51.67 -34.02 -20.41
N PRO A 545 -51.54 -33.43 -19.20
CA PRO A 545 -52.46 -32.33 -18.90
C PRO A 545 -51.90 -31.17 -18.04
N GLU A 546 -52.50 -29.99 -18.26
CA GLU A 546 -52.46 -28.77 -17.43
C GLU A 546 -53.14 -29.00 -16.05
N ILE A 547 -52.93 -28.23 -14.98
CA ILE A 547 -53.63 -26.99 -14.50
C ILE A 547 -53.15 -26.83 -13.02
N GLU A 548 -52.91 -25.69 -12.35
CA GLU A 548 -53.30 -24.25 -12.49
C GLU A 548 -52.16 -23.32 -12.00
N VAL A 549 -52.37 -21.99 -12.00
CA VAL A 549 -51.57 -20.97 -11.27
C VAL A 549 -52.54 -20.03 -10.56
N ASP A 550 -52.33 -19.68 -9.29
CA ASP A 550 -53.25 -18.78 -8.56
C ASP A 550 -52.52 -17.63 -7.83
N ARG A 551 -53.05 -16.41 -7.97
CA ARG A 551 -52.58 -15.15 -7.34
C ARG A 551 -53.78 -14.33 -6.86
N PRO A 552 -53.73 -13.83 -5.62
CA PRO A 552 -54.17 -12.46 -5.32
C PRO A 552 -53.17 -11.75 -4.36
N GLY A 553 -53.22 -10.44 -4.08
CA GLY A 553 -54.13 -9.35 -4.45
C GLY A 553 -53.91 -8.14 -3.50
N THR A 554 -54.19 -6.92 -3.94
CA THR A 554 -53.65 -5.65 -3.38
C THR A 554 -54.46 -4.99 -2.23
N ALA A 555 -53.82 -4.02 -1.53
CA ALA A 555 -54.33 -2.95 -0.61
C ALA A 555 -54.32 -3.24 0.92
N GLY A 556 -54.09 -2.27 1.84
CA GLY A 556 -53.68 -0.85 1.72
C GLY A 556 -53.89 -0.04 3.03
N ASN A 557 -53.13 1.06 3.22
CA ASN A 557 -53.24 2.16 4.24
C ASN A 557 -53.06 1.89 5.76
N GLY A 558 -52.23 2.74 6.41
CA GLY A 558 -52.71 3.58 7.54
C GLY A 558 -51.93 3.62 8.87
N ASP A 559 -51.14 4.69 9.08
CA ASP A 559 -50.81 5.41 10.34
C ASP A 559 -50.42 4.71 11.67
N GLY A 560 -49.31 5.17 12.29
CA GLY A 560 -49.45 5.83 13.61
C GLY A 560 -48.70 5.33 14.86
N VAL A 561 -47.40 5.66 15.00
CA VAL A 561 -46.75 6.27 16.20
C VAL A 561 -46.73 5.58 17.59
N SER A 562 -45.52 5.62 18.20
CA SER A 562 -45.14 5.70 19.65
C SER A 562 -44.68 4.47 20.47
N ASP A 563 -43.54 4.71 21.14
CA ASP A 563 -43.02 4.21 22.44
C ASP A 563 -43.02 2.71 22.79
N GLY A 564 -41.81 2.20 23.07
CA GLY A 564 -41.59 1.07 23.99
C GLY A 564 -41.37 1.56 25.43
N PRO A 565 -40.56 0.87 26.26
CA PRO A 565 -40.35 -0.56 26.33
C PRO A 565 -40.83 -1.12 27.69
N LYS A 566 -41.08 -2.43 27.78
CA LYS A 566 -41.08 -3.20 29.03
C LYS A 566 -41.13 -4.70 28.75
N GLY A 567 -40.16 -5.44 29.26
CA GLY A 567 -40.30 -6.89 29.40
C GLY A 567 -41.20 -7.24 30.58
N ASP A 568 -41.82 -8.41 30.52
CA ASP A 568 -41.38 -9.47 31.43
C ASP A 568 -41.71 -10.86 30.85
N ASP A 569 -40.85 -11.81 31.22
CA ASP A 569 -40.86 -13.24 30.89
C ASP A 569 -42.21 -13.95 31.14
N SER A 570 -42.74 -14.68 30.14
CA SER A 570 -43.46 -15.95 30.34
C SER A 570 -43.51 -16.77 29.05
N GLY A 571 -42.89 -17.95 29.03
CA GLY A 571 -42.79 -18.78 27.83
C GLY A 571 -44.09 -19.44 27.34
N SER A 572 -44.16 -19.66 26.02
CA SER A 572 -45.01 -20.65 25.37
C SER A 572 -44.26 -21.21 24.15
N ASP A 573 -44.25 -22.53 23.99
CA ASP A 573 -43.38 -23.26 23.07
C ASP A 573 -43.43 -22.75 21.62
N ILE A 574 -42.29 -22.26 21.13
CA ILE A 574 -41.98 -22.27 19.70
C ILE A 574 -41.00 -23.43 19.51
N VAL A 575 -41.39 -24.41 18.70
CA VAL A 575 -40.43 -25.34 18.10
C VAL A 575 -39.62 -24.52 17.11
N VAL A 576 -38.50 -24.00 17.58
CA VAL A 576 -37.43 -23.51 16.70
C VAL A 576 -36.81 -24.78 16.14
N ASP A 577 -36.97 -25.03 14.85
CA ASP A 577 -36.17 -26.04 14.16
C ASP A 577 -34.70 -25.71 14.46
N PRO A 578 -33.86 -26.70 14.83
CA PRO A 578 -32.44 -26.43 15.03
C PRO A 578 -31.89 -25.76 13.76
N PRO A 579 -30.99 -24.77 13.88
CA PRO A 579 -30.30 -24.25 12.70
C PRO A 579 -29.66 -25.44 11.97
N PRO A 580 -29.65 -25.44 10.62
CA PRO A 580 -29.07 -26.54 9.88
C PRO A 580 -27.63 -26.73 10.36
N GLU A 581 -27.30 -27.95 10.79
CA GLU A 581 -25.90 -28.32 11.03
C GLU A 581 -25.11 -28.01 9.75
N PRO A 582 -23.93 -27.38 9.84
CA PRO A 582 -23.14 -27.09 8.66
C PRO A 582 -22.87 -28.41 7.92
N PRO A 583 -22.95 -28.44 6.57
CA PRO A 583 -22.89 -29.69 5.82
C PRO A 583 -21.63 -30.48 6.18
N GLU A 584 -21.79 -31.75 6.51
CA GLU A 584 -20.70 -32.63 7.00
C GLU A 584 -19.50 -32.72 6.02
N GLU A 585 -19.71 -32.37 4.74
CA GLU A 585 -18.67 -32.22 3.71
C GLU A 585 -17.65 -31.12 4.03
N ASN A 586 -18.04 -30.00 4.66
CA ASN A 586 -17.12 -28.89 4.96
C ASN A 586 -16.13 -29.23 6.09
N VAL A 587 -16.60 -29.90 7.15
CA VAL A 587 -15.77 -30.20 8.33
C VAL A 587 -14.71 -31.25 8.00
N ASN A 588 -15.05 -32.27 7.21
CA ASN A 588 -14.10 -33.31 6.82
C ASN A 588 -13.04 -32.80 5.82
N THR A 589 -13.43 -31.88 4.91
CA THR A 589 -12.49 -31.21 4.01
C THR A 589 -11.48 -30.38 4.80
N ARG A 590 -11.97 -29.50 5.69
CA ARG A 590 -11.15 -28.68 6.61
C ARG A 590 -10.20 -29.50 7.50
N LEU A 591 -10.65 -30.65 8.00
CA LEU A 591 -9.83 -31.57 8.80
C LEU A 591 -8.80 -32.31 7.97
N LYS A 592 -9.12 -32.70 6.74
CA LYS A 592 -8.20 -33.38 5.84
C LYS A 592 -7.09 -32.43 5.42
N GLU A 593 -7.44 -31.25 4.91
CA GLU A 593 -6.50 -30.19 4.54
C GLU A 593 -5.57 -29.81 5.70
N PHE A 594 -6.06 -29.80 6.94
CA PHE A 594 -5.25 -29.52 8.12
C PHE A 594 -4.22 -30.62 8.43
N ASN A 595 -4.59 -31.90 8.24
CA ASN A 595 -3.64 -33.01 8.39
C ASN A 595 -2.66 -33.07 7.20
N ASP A 596 -3.11 -32.73 5.99
CA ASP A 596 -2.26 -32.62 4.80
C ASP A 596 -1.22 -31.50 5.02
N TRP A 597 -1.64 -30.31 5.49
CA TRP A 597 -0.73 -29.23 5.95
C TRP A 597 0.25 -29.70 7.03
N PHE A 598 -0.21 -30.52 7.98
CA PHE A 598 0.64 -31.04 9.07
C PHE A 598 1.62 -32.15 8.61
N GLU A 599 1.38 -32.82 7.48
CA GLU A 599 2.30 -33.83 6.94
C GLU A 599 3.28 -33.27 5.89
N THR A 600 2.92 -32.19 5.16
CA THR A 600 3.75 -31.62 4.07
C THR A 600 4.25 -30.20 4.30
N GLY A 601 3.51 -29.36 5.04
CA GLY A 601 3.90 -28.01 5.43
C GLY A 601 3.87 -26.95 4.32
N GLN A 602 3.15 -27.16 3.21
CA GLN A 602 3.14 -26.22 2.07
C GLN A 602 1.77 -25.62 1.72
N GLU A 603 0.68 -26.40 1.62
CA GLU A 603 -0.65 -25.84 1.30
C GLU A 603 -1.72 -26.23 2.33
N TYR A 604 -2.69 -25.33 2.51
CA TYR A 604 -3.81 -25.48 3.43
C TYR A 604 -4.98 -24.60 2.98
N SER A 605 -5.86 -25.12 2.11
CA SER A 605 -6.97 -24.37 1.50
C SER A 605 -8.06 -23.91 2.49
N SER A 606 -8.04 -24.38 3.73
CA SER A 606 -8.82 -23.83 4.85
C SER A 606 -7.99 -23.02 5.84
N SER A 607 -6.88 -22.40 5.38
CA SER A 607 -6.02 -21.49 6.17
C SER A 607 -6.85 -20.46 6.92
N ASP A 608 -7.81 -19.84 6.24
CA ASP A 608 -8.84 -18.94 6.78
C ASP A 608 -9.51 -19.44 8.08
N VAL A 609 -9.76 -20.75 8.22
CA VAL A 609 -10.43 -21.33 9.40
C VAL A 609 -9.47 -21.44 10.59
N LEU A 610 -8.26 -21.96 10.38
CA LEU A 610 -7.24 -22.00 11.44
C LEU A 610 -6.77 -20.59 11.81
N ARG A 611 -6.69 -19.70 10.81
CA ARG A 611 -6.32 -18.28 10.96
C ARG A 611 -7.39 -17.53 11.75
N SER A 612 -8.68 -17.69 11.43
CA SER A 612 -9.79 -17.14 12.22
C SER A 612 -9.83 -17.72 13.64
N GLY A 613 -9.58 -19.02 13.82
CA GLY A 613 -9.45 -19.64 15.13
C GLY A 613 -8.28 -19.07 15.94
N ALA A 614 -7.13 -18.84 15.30
CA ALA A 614 -5.95 -18.25 15.91
C ALA A 614 -6.20 -16.78 16.30
N GLU A 615 -6.84 -16.01 15.42
CA GLU A 615 -7.29 -14.64 15.67
C GLU A 615 -8.23 -14.58 16.89
N GLU A 616 -9.26 -15.43 16.97
CA GLU A 616 -10.16 -15.48 18.13
C GLU A 616 -9.40 -15.85 19.42
N VAL A 617 -8.49 -16.83 19.37
CA VAL A 617 -7.69 -17.26 20.53
C VAL A 617 -6.75 -16.14 21.01
N LEU A 618 -6.15 -15.38 20.10
CA LEU A 618 -5.28 -14.25 20.45
C LEU A 618 -6.08 -13.08 21.05
N GLU A 619 -7.22 -12.71 20.45
CA GLU A 619 -8.07 -11.61 20.96
C GLU A 619 -8.86 -11.98 22.23
N LYS A 620 -8.95 -13.27 22.60
CA LYS A 620 -9.75 -13.75 23.74
C LYS A 620 -9.39 -13.14 25.08
N TRP A 621 -8.09 -12.95 25.32
CA TRP A 621 -7.54 -12.50 26.60
C TRP A 621 -6.71 -11.21 26.50
N TYR A 622 -6.30 -10.84 25.28
CA TYR A 622 -5.32 -9.78 25.06
C TYR A 622 -5.76 -8.81 23.98
N ASP A 623 -5.34 -7.55 24.14
CA ASP A 623 -5.38 -6.54 23.10
C ASP A 623 -4.11 -6.68 22.23
N SER A 624 -4.10 -7.69 21.36
CA SER A 624 -2.87 -8.30 20.82
C SER A 624 -1.99 -7.34 20.03
N THR A 625 -2.58 -6.49 19.18
CA THR A 625 -1.85 -5.51 18.36
C THR A 625 -1.42 -4.25 19.12
N ARG A 626 -1.72 -4.14 20.43
CA ARG A 626 -1.35 -2.98 21.26
C ARG A 626 0.01 -3.13 21.94
N VAL A 627 0.96 -2.27 21.57
CA VAL A 627 2.18 -2.02 22.35
C VAL A 627 1.89 -0.98 23.45
N ALA A 628 2.10 -1.41 24.70
CA ALA A 628 1.92 -0.63 25.92
C ALA A 628 2.73 -1.27 27.06
N ASN A 629 2.40 -0.99 28.32
CA ASN A 629 2.96 -1.73 29.44
C ASN A 629 2.42 -3.19 29.48
N PRO A 630 3.28 -4.24 29.43
CA PRO A 630 2.84 -5.63 29.41
C PRO A 630 2.32 -6.12 30.77
N ASN A 631 2.68 -5.42 31.87
CA ASN A 631 2.19 -5.70 33.21
C ASN A 631 0.87 -4.97 33.51
N ALA A 632 0.36 -4.15 32.57
CA ALA A 632 -0.90 -3.44 32.75
C ALA A 632 -2.11 -4.36 32.59
N SER A 633 -3.06 -4.21 33.50
CA SER A 633 -4.34 -4.95 33.48
C SER A 633 -5.53 -4.07 33.03
N THR A 634 -5.24 -2.86 32.54
CA THR A 634 -6.24 -1.90 32.06
C THR A 634 -6.39 -1.95 30.55
N THR A 635 -7.55 -2.40 30.11
CA THR A 635 -8.09 -2.23 28.75
C THR A 635 -8.52 -0.77 28.54
N GLY A 636 -8.54 -0.30 27.28
CA GLY A 636 -9.00 1.06 26.95
C GLY A 636 -8.09 2.20 27.41
N VAL A 637 -6.78 1.95 27.56
CA VAL A 637 -5.76 2.96 27.86
C VAL A 637 -4.88 3.11 26.63
N GLY A 638 -4.34 4.31 26.40
CA GLY A 638 -3.52 4.64 25.24
C GLY A 638 -2.42 3.63 24.95
N GLY A 639 -2.14 3.42 23.68
CA GLY A 639 -1.05 2.57 23.21
C GLY A 639 -0.77 2.83 21.74
N ILE A 640 0.30 2.20 21.25
CA ILE A 640 0.59 2.13 19.82
C ILE A 640 -0.07 0.85 19.31
N TYR A 641 -0.90 0.98 18.29
CA TYR A 641 -1.65 -0.11 17.67
C TYR A 641 -1.07 -0.41 16.29
N PHE A 642 -0.88 -1.69 16.00
CA PHE A 642 -0.83 -2.16 14.61
C PHE A 642 -2.27 -2.27 14.08
N THR A 643 -2.63 -1.44 13.10
CA THR A 643 -4.02 -1.28 12.64
C THR A 643 -4.32 -1.91 11.28
N HIS A 644 -3.29 -2.32 10.51
CA HIS A 644 -3.45 -2.98 9.21
C HIS A 644 -4.34 -4.24 9.26
N GLY A 645 -5.32 -4.32 8.35
CA GLY A 645 -6.34 -5.37 8.32
C GLY A 645 -7.46 -5.19 9.36
N SER A 646 -8.41 -6.13 9.39
CA SER A 646 -9.55 -6.11 10.33
C SER A 646 -9.28 -6.79 11.69
N SER A 647 -8.37 -7.75 11.73
CA SER A 647 -8.09 -8.64 12.86
C SER A 647 -6.57 -8.74 13.15
N VAL A 648 -6.15 -9.51 14.16
CA VAL A 648 -4.71 -9.71 14.46
C VAL A 648 -4.04 -10.37 13.26
N PRO A 649 -2.89 -9.88 12.74
CA PRO A 649 -2.23 -10.55 11.62
C PRO A 649 -1.70 -11.91 12.05
N VAL A 650 -2.31 -12.98 11.55
CA VAL A 650 -1.83 -14.36 11.68
C VAL A 650 -1.41 -14.86 10.31
N SER A 651 -0.29 -15.57 10.27
CA SER A 651 0.26 -16.23 9.10
C SER A 651 0.47 -17.72 9.42
N ILE A 652 0.36 -18.58 8.43
CA ILE A 652 0.54 -20.04 8.59
C ILE A 652 1.70 -20.46 7.69
N GLN A 653 2.69 -21.17 8.25
CA GLN A 653 3.95 -21.45 7.56
C GLN A 653 3.72 -22.43 6.40
N GLY A 654 4.10 -22.01 5.18
CA GLY A 654 3.69 -22.64 3.94
C GLY A 654 2.57 -21.85 3.23
N PRO A 655 1.29 -22.02 3.61
CA PRO A 655 0.14 -21.59 2.81
C PRO A 655 -0.16 -20.09 2.85
N ASP A 656 0.06 -19.43 3.99
CA ASP A 656 -0.30 -18.03 4.26
C ASP A 656 0.91 -17.25 4.80
N GLU A 657 2.12 -17.50 4.29
CA GLU A 657 3.33 -16.85 4.80
C GLU A 657 3.42 -15.38 4.33
N ARG A 658 2.83 -14.47 5.10
CA ARG A 658 2.95 -13.03 4.86
C ARG A 658 4.40 -12.59 5.09
N LYS A 659 4.94 -11.80 4.17
CA LYS A 659 6.23 -11.11 4.32
C LYS A 659 6.19 -10.01 5.40
N ASP A 660 4.98 -9.63 5.81
CA ASP A 660 4.70 -8.57 6.77
C ASP A 660 4.51 -9.08 8.20
N LEU A 661 4.42 -8.13 9.13
CA LEU A 661 4.34 -8.38 10.56
C LEU A 661 3.12 -9.26 10.92
N SER A 662 3.37 -10.45 11.45
CA SER A 662 2.33 -11.44 11.72
C SER A 662 2.76 -12.47 12.77
N VAL A 663 1.79 -13.07 13.46
CA VAL A 663 2.02 -14.25 14.31
C VAL A 663 2.15 -15.46 13.41
N MET A 664 3.36 -16.03 13.34
CA MET A 664 3.64 -17.23 12.55
C MET A 664 3.20 -18.49 13.30
N LEU A 665 2.27 -19.24 12.71
CA LEU A 665 2.04 -20.64 13.06
C LEU A 665 3.09 -21.51 12.35
N GLU A 666 4.22 -21.72 13.01
CA GLU A 666 5.34 -22.53 12.52
C GLU A 666 4.95 -24.02 12.38
N PHE A 667 5.40 -24.65 11.30
CA PHE A 667 5.28 -26.10 11.12
C PHE A 667 6.15 -26.83 12.15
N ASN A 668 5.52 -27.58 13.08
CA ASN A 668 6.22 -28.27 14.16
C ASN A 668 5.44 -29.49 14.67
N ASP A 669 6.00 -30.68 14.48
CA ASP A 669 5.50 -31.98 14.97
C ASP A 669 5.06 -31.97 16.44
N GLY A 670 5.71 -31.16 17.28
CA GLY A 670 5.42 -31.05 18.72
C GLY A 670 4.14 -30.28 19.07
N ASN A 671 3.56 -29.56 18.12
CA ASN A 671 2.42 -28.64 18.34
C ASN A 671 1.09 -29.13 17.73
N LEU A 672 1.00 -30.36 17.20
CA LEU A 672 -0.23 -30.91 16.59
C LEU A 672 -1.48 -30.63 17.42
N ASP A 673 -1.46 -31.01 18.70
CA ASP A 673 -2.63 -30.87 19.56
C ASP A 673 -3.02 -29.39 19.82
N LEU A 674 -2.06 -28.45 19.73
CA LEU A 674 -2.33 -27.02 19.85
C LEU A 674 -3.03 -26.52 18.58
N TYR A 675 -2.49 -26.85 17.41
CA TYR A 675 -3.06 -26.42 16.14
C TYR A 675 -4.45 -27.05 15.91
N PHE A 676 -4.66 -28.27 16.39
CA PHE A 676 -5.97 -28.91 16.39
C PHE A 676 -6.98 -28.21 17.33
N ASP A 677 -6.56 -27.78 18.53
CA ASP A 677 -7.43 -26.96 19.40
C ASP A 677 -7.80 -25.63 18.71
N ILE A 678 -6.85 -24.96 18.05
CA ILE A 678 -7.06 -23.70 17.34
C ILE A 678 -8.05 -23.90 16.18
N LEU A 679 -7.89 -24.98 15.41
CA LEU A 679 -8.80 -25.34 14.32
C LEU A 679 -10.24 -25.56 14.83
N GLN A 680 -10.40 -26.26 15.96
CA GLN A 680 -11.71 -26.48 16.57
C GLN A 680 -12.38 -25.18 17.03
N VAL A 681 -11.61 -24.16 17.46
CA VAL A 681 -12.16 -22.82 17.73
C VAL A 681 -12.64 -22.17 16.43
N GLY A 682 -11.82 -22.18 15.38
CA GLY A 682 -12.16 -21.60 14.07
C GLY A 682 -13.36 -22.25 13.37
N MET A 683 -13.65 -23.52 13.66
CA MET A 683 -14.84 -24.23 13.15
C MET A 683 -16.16 -23.85 13.85
N HIS A 684 -16.11 -23.05 14.93
CA HIS A 684 -17.27 -22.77 15.79
C HIS A 684 -17.85 -21.35 15.63
N ASP A 685 -17.48 -20.61 14.58
CA ASP A 685 -18.07 -19.34 14.12
C ASP A 685 -18.43 -18.34 15.24
N GLY A 686 -17.56 -18.20 16.26
CA GLY A 686 -17.71 -17.22 17.33
C GLY A 686 -18.73 -17.56 18.44
N GLU A 687 -19.29 -18.77 18.49
CA GLU A 687 -20.15 -19.20 19.63
C GLU A 687 -19.36 -19.44 20.94
N GLY A 688 -18.03 -19.34 20.87
CA GLY A 688 -17.11 -19.52 22.00
C GLY A 688 -16.35 -20.85 21.93
N PHE A 689 -15.48 -21.10 22.91
CA PHE A 689 -14.62 -22.27 22.88
C PHE A 689 -15.42 -23.58 23.01
N PRO A 690 -15.12 -24.60 22.17
CA PRO A 690 -15.71 -25.92 22.29
C PRO A 690 -15.46 -26.53 23.67
N ASN A 691 -16.33 -27.44 24.12
CA ASN A 691 -16.14 -28.11 25.42
C ASN A 691 -14.92 -29.06 25.45
N ASP A 692 -14.38 -29.39 24.28
CA ASP A 692 -13.35 -30.42 24.10
C ASP A 692 -11.92 -29.85 23.88
N VAL A 693 -11.75 -28.53 23.70
CA VAL A 693 -10.42 -27.89 23.52
C VAL A 693 -9.67 -27.66 24.84
N ASN A 694 -8.34 -27.71 24.80
CA ASN A 694 -7.51 -27.42 25.98
C ASN A 694 -7.25 -25.92 26.17
N ALA A 695 -8.14 -25.25 26.90
CA ALA A 695 -8.04 -23.81 27.19
C ALA A 695 -6.73 -23.38 27.91
N GLU A 696 -6.07 -24.24 28.70
CA GLU A 696 -4.78 -23.90 29.32
C GLU A 696 -3.65 -23.86 28.29
N ARG A 697 -3.68 -24.75 27.28
CA ARG A 697 -2.72 -24.79 26.17
C ARG A 697 -2.91 -23.61 25.21
N LEU A 698 -4.15 -23.33 24.84
CA LEU A 698 -4.50 -22.16 24.02
C LEU A 698 -4.07 -20.85 24.68
N HIS A 699 -4.33 -20.68 25.99
CA HIS A 699 -3.89 -19.51 26.74
C HIS A 699 -2.36 -19.40 26.80
N ALA A 700 -1.63 -20.50 27.02
CA ALA A 700 -0.17 -20.47 27.07
C ALA A 700 0.43 -20.01 25.74
N TRP A 701 0.00 -20.61 24.62
CA TRP A 701 0.40 -20.19 23.28
C TRP A 701 0.06 -18.72 22.99
N ALA A 702 -1.18 -18.30 23.25
CA ALA A 702 -1.59 -16.91 23.06
C ALA A 702 -0.76 -15.92 23.90
N THR A 703 -0.32 -16.31 25.10
CA THR A 703 0.56 -15.50 25.94
C THR A 703 1.90 -15.26 25.24
N ASP A 704 2.56 -16.33 24.78
CA ASP A 704 3.89 -16.26 24.17
C ASP A 704 3.83 -15.55 22.80
N SER A 705 2.85 -15.86 21.95
CA SER A 705 2.65 -15.22 20.65
C SER A 705 2.33 -13.73 20.74
N VAL A 706 1.50 -13.30 21.70
CA VAL A 706 1.22 -11.87 21.91
C VAL A 706 2.43 -11.12 22.47
N VAL A 707 3.25 -11.78 23.30
CA VAL A 707 4.52 -11.19 23.78
C VAL A 707 5.49 -10.99 22.62
N GLN A 708 5.64 -11.97 21.72
CA GLN A 708 6.48 -11.85 20.53
C GLN A 708 5.96 -10.78 19.56
N LEU A 709 4.69 -10.83 19.15
CA LEU A 709 4.11 -9.84 18.24
C LEU A 709 4.30 -8.40 18.74
N ARG A 710 4.09 -8.15 20.04
CA ARG A 710 4.31 -6.83 20.64
C ARG A 710 5.78 -6.44 20.74
N HIS A 711 6.69 -7.40 20.80
CA HIS A 711 8.13 -7.14 20.71
C HIS A 711 8.51 -6.72 19.28
N ASP A 712 7.97 -7.40 18.28
CA ASP A 712 8.26 -7.14 16.86
C ASP A 712 7.64 -5.81 16.38
N ILE A 713 6.38 -5.50 16.77
CA ILE A 713 5.77 -4.16 16.57
C ILE A 713 6.67 -3.09 17.19
N ARG A 714 7.15 -3.33 18.41
CA ARG A 714 8.02 -2.40 19.13
C ARG A 714 9.36 -2.23 18.43
N GLU A 715 10.00 -3.29 17.98
CA GLU A 715 11.30 -3.23 17.29
C GLU A 715 11.20 -2.41 15.99
N ARG A 716 10.15 -2.62 15.19
CA ARG A 716 9.90 -1.80 13.99
C ARG A 716 9.69 -0.32 14.33
N VAL A 717 8.91 -0.01 15.37
CA VAL A 717 8.73 1.38 15.82
C VAL A 717 10.01 1.97 16.45
N GLU A 718 10.85 1.17 17.11
CA GLU A 718 12.13 1.65 17.66
C GLU A 718 13.24 1.77 16.60
N ALA A 719 13.12 1.11 15.44
CA ALA A 719 14.06 1.25 14.33
C ALA A 719 14.09 2.65 13.68
N CYS A 720 13.03 3.45 13.85
CA CYS A 720 13.00 4.86 13.45
C CYS A 720 13.65 5.81 14.49
N LEU A 721 13.98 5.30 15.68
CA LEU A 721 14.65 6.02 16.76
C LEU A 721 16.18 5.74 16.75
N PRO A 722 17.02 6.65 17.29
CA PRO A 722 18.42 6.34 17.57
C PRO A 722 18.60 5.22 18.62
N GLU A 723 19.73 4.49 18.59
CA GLU A 723 20.00 3.32 19.45
C GLU A 723 19.84 3.58 20.97
N GLU A 724 20.05 4.82 21.43
CA GLU A 724 19.93 5.21 22.85
C GLU A 724 18.55 5.79 23.22
N LEU A 725 17.58 5.80 22.30
CA LEU A 725 16.26 6.41 22.46
C LEU A 725 15.13 5.37 22.30
N SER A 726 14.50 4.99 23.41
CA SER A 726 13.34 4.08 23.39
C SER A 726 12.01 4.85 23.31
N ILE A 727 10.91 4.14 23.01
CA ILE A 727 9.55 4.72 23.03
C ILE A 727 9.22 5.40 24.37
N GLU A 728 9.64 4.83 25.50
CA GLU A 728 9.45 5.45 26.82
C GLU A 728 10.21 6.77 26.95
N HIS A 729 11.44 6.84 26.43
CA HIS A 729 12.23 8.08 26.43
C HIS A 729 11.52 9.15 25.61
N VAL A 730 11.04 8.82 24.41
CA VAL A 730 10.25 9.74 23.59
C VAL A 730 9.01 10.22 24.33
N ILE A 731 8.24 9.34 24.99
CA ILE A 731 7.03 9.72 25.72
C ILE A 731 7.34 10.67 26.90
N VAL A 732 8.34 10.35 27.72
CA VAL A 732 8.73 11.17 28.88
C VAL A 732 9.32 12.51 28.41
N PHE A 733 10.17 12.49 27.40
CA PHE A 733 10.80 13.68 26.84
C PHE A 733 9.78 14.58 26.12
N SER A 734 8.82 14.03 25.37
CA SER A 734 7.70 14.80 24.79
C SER A 734 6.86 15.51 25.86
N LYS A 735 6.65 14.86 27.00
CA LYS A 735 5.95 15.44 28.14
C LYS A 735 6.77 16.55 28.82
N PHE A 736 8.09 16.37 28.92
CA PHE A 736 9.03 17.41 29.38
C PHE A 736 9.07 18.61 28.42
N LEU A 737 9.23 18.40 27.12
CA LEU A 737 9.18 19.43 26.08
C LEU A 737 7.91 20.28 26.19
N LEU A 738 6.73 19.63 26.28
CA LEU A 738 5.46 20.35 26.51
C LEU A 738 5.45 21.13 27.82
N ARG A 739 6.03 20.61 28.90
CA ARG A 739 6.05 21.29 30.22
C ARG A 739 6.97 22.49 30.22
N ASN A 740 8.19 22.34 29.73
CA ASN A 740 9.16 23.41 29.61
C ASN A 740 8.61 24.55 28.72
N ALA A 741 7.98 24.22 27.59
CA ALA A 741 7.35 25.16 26.67
C ALA A 741 6.03 25.80 27.14
N GLU A 742 5.43 25.30 28.23
CA GLU A 742 4.18 25.85 28.77
C GLU A 742 4.30 26.49 30.15
N PHE A 743 5.30 26.14 30.93
CA PHE A 743 5.44 26.62 32.31
C PHE A 743 6.88 27.03 32.69
N GLY A 744 7.87 26.71 31.85
CA GLY A 744 9.29 26.88 32.17
C GLY A 744 9.85 25.79 33.07
N ASP A 745 9.15 24.67 33.23
CA ASP A 745 9.58 23.57 34.10
C ASP A 745 10.92 22.97 33.60
N LEU A 746 11.88 22.81 34.51
CA LEU A 746 13.19 22.18 34.25
C LEU A 746 13.32 20.78 34.88
N GLU A 747 12.44 20.42 35.82
CA GLU A 747 12.48 19.11 36.48
C GLU A 747 11.62 18.08 35.73
N VAL A 748 12.17 16.89 35.49
CA VAL A 748 11.38 15.72 35.07
C VAL A 748 11.02 14.93 36.31
N THR A 749 9.79 15.10 36.81
CA THR A 749 9.27 14.33 37.95
C THR A 749 8.01 13.56 37.58
N ARG A 750 7.77 12.43 38.24
CA ARG A 750 6.54 11.62 38.14
C ARG A 750 5.27 12.46 38.21
N GLU A 751 5.22 13.47 39.09
CA GLU A 751 4.03 14.30 39.28
C GLU A 751 3.78 15.18 38.06
N LEU A 752 4.84 15.68 37.41
CA LEU A 752 4.77 16.44 36.16
C LEU A 752 4.48 15.54 34.94
N VAL A 753 5.01 14.32 34.91
CA VAL A 753 4.78 13.32 33.85
C VAL A 753 3.29 12.93 33.77
N PHE A 754 2.64 12.70 34.92
CA PHE A 754 1.23 12.30 34.98
C PHE A 754 0.22 13.45 35.03
N ASP A 755 0.64 14.72 34.99
CA ASP A 755 -0.31 15.81 35.07
C ASP A 755 -1.20 15.88 33.82
N GLU A 756 -2.51 15.81 34.03
CA GLU A 756 -3.54 15.89 32.98
C GLU A 756 -3.97 17.33 32.67
N ALA A 757 -3.39 18.34 33.34
CA ALA A 757 -3.72 19.75 33.16
C ALA A 757 -3.69 20.19 31.68
N THR A 758 -4.86 20.65 31.22
CA THR A 758 -5.08 21.18 29.87
C THR A 758 -4.99 22.72 29.87
N PRO A 759 -4.64 23.35 28.73
CA PRO A 759 -3.84 24.57 28.76
C PRO A 759 -4.61 25.89 28.90
N LYS A 760 -3.82 26.94 29.11
CA LYS A 760 -4.11 28.38 28.91
C LYS A 760 -4.93 29.12 29.98
N HIS A 761 -5.69 28.43 30.83
CA HIS A 761 -6.50 29.11 31.87
C HIS A 761 -5.83 29.25 33.25
N ASP A 762 -4.75 28.49 33.53
CA ASP A 762 -4.00 28.56 34.79
C ASP A 762 -2.66 29.33 34.68
N ARG A 763 -2.36 29.95 33.52
CA ARG A 763 -1.24 30.89 33.41
C ARG A 763 -1.78 32.30 33.67
N ASP A 764 -1.38 32.88 34.79
CA ASP A 764 -1.68 34.27 35.16
C ASP A 764 -0.90 35.32 34.32
N TYR A 765 -0.19 34.88 33.27
CA TYR A 765 0.70 35.70 32.44
C TYR A 765 0.61 35.33 30.95
N LYS A 766 1.04 36.25 30.07
CA LYS A 766 1.03 36.08 28.60
C LYS A 766 1.88 34.89 28.14
N ASP A 767 1.66 34.44 26.90
CA ASP A 767 2.40 33.31 26.30
C ASP A 767 3.83 33.76 25.93
N PRO A 768 4.89 33.35 26.66
CA PRO A 768 6.19 34.02 26.58
C PRO A 768 6.89 33.85 25.24
N ILE A 769 6.74 32.68 24.60
CA ILE A 769 7.31 32.42 23.26
C ILE A 769 6.74 33.37 22.21
N ARG A 770 5.47 33.77 22.34
CA ARG A 770 4.82 34.74 21.44
C ARG A 770 5.13 36.19 21.79
N ALA A 771 5.43 36.47 23.05
CA ALA A 771 5.86 37.78 23.50
C ALA A 771 7.27 38.10 22.97
N ALA A 772 8.18 37.11 23.02
CA ALA A 772 9.54 37.25 22.54
C ALA A 772 9.67 37.16 21.01
N LEU A 773 9.16 36.09 20.39
CA LEU A 773 9.41 35.77 18.97
C LEU A 773 8.25 36.14 18.03
N GLY A 774 7.19 36.76 18.55
CA GLY A 774 5.99 37.12 17.79
C GLY A 774 5.05 35.93 17.49
N ASN A 775 4.03 36.19 16.66
CA ASN A 775 3.07 35.17 16.22
C ASN A 775 3.58 34.45 14.97
N ASN A 776 3.43 33.12 14.93
CA ASN A 776 3.88 32.28 13.81
C ASN A 776 5.40 32.32 13.57
N SER A 777 6.20 32.46 14.63
CA SER A 777 7.60 32.03 14.57
C SER A 777 7.65 30.51 14.38
N PRO A 778 8.71 29.95 13.75
CA PRO A 778 8.86 28.50 13.58
C PRO A 778 8.68 27.71 14.89
N LEU A 779 9.17 28.26 16.01
CA LEU A 779 9.00 27.68 17.34
C LEU A 779 7.53 27.71 17.84
N ASP A 780 6.76 28.78 17.61
CA ASP A 780 5.32 28.83 17.93
C ASP A 780 4.49 27.92 16.99
N GLU A 781 4.92 27.73 15.74
CA GLU A 781 4.27 26.78 14.83
C GLU A 781 4.49 25.32 15.24
N GLN A 782 5.73 24.91 15.49
CA GLN A 782 5.99 23.54 15.94
C GLN A 782 5.46 23.27 17.36
N LEU A 783 5.43 24.29 18.22
CA LEU A 783 4.74 24.19 19.50
C LEU A 783 3.22 24.03 19.35
N LYS A 784 2.57 24.62 18.34
CA LYS A 784 1.15 24.34 18.05
C LYS A 784 0.97 22.89 17.60
N ALA A 785 1.86 22.37 16.76
CA ALA A 785 1.84 20.98 16.30
C ALA A 785 1.96 20.01 17.49
N LEU A 786 2.97 20.17 18.34
CA LEU A 786 3.15 19.35 19.55
C LEU A 786 2.00 19.52 20.55
N LYS A 787 1.47 20.74 20.75
CA LYS A 787 0.28 20.98 21.61
C LYS A 787 -0.97 20.29 21.09
N LYS A 788 -1.13 20.14 19.76
CA LYS A 788 -2.23 19.36 19.14
C LYS A 788 -2.16 17.88 19.51
N ARG A 789 -0.97 17.36 19.85
CA ARG A 789 -0.71 15.95 20.25
C ARG A 789 -0.70 15.71 21.77
N ARG A 790 -1.15 16.66 22.59
CA ARG A 790 -1.17 16.53 24.07
C ARG A 790 -1.98 15.33 24.56
N THR A 791 -3.10 15.06 23.89
CA THR A 791 -3.98 13.92 24.20
C THR A 791 -3.24 12.61 24.03
N GLU A 792 -2.61 12.43 22.88
CA GLU A 792 -1.80 11.27 22.50
C GLU A 792 -0.64 11.07 23.47
N ILE A 793 0.12 12.13 23.80
CA ILE A 793 1.20 12.08 24.82
C ILE A 793 0.67 11.63 26.18
N THR A 794 -0.48 12.18 26.61
CA THR A 794 -1.06 11.87 27.94
C THR A 794 -1.60 10.43 27.99
N ASP A 795 -2.18 9.95 26.90
CA ASP A 795 -2.70 8.59 26.80
C ASP A 795 -1.56 7.56 26.66
N LEU A 796 -0.48 7.88 25.95
CA LEU A 796 0.75 7.06 25.92
C LEU A 796 1.45 7.01 27.27
N VAL A 797 1.56 8.13 28.01
CA VAL A 797 2.06 8.14 29.40
C VAL A 797 1.25 7.16 30.27
N LYS A 798 -0.09 7.22 30.17
CA LYS A 798 -0.97 6.29 30.89
C LYS A 798 -0.74 4.84 30.44
N GLY A 799 -0.58 4.60 29.14
CA GLY A 799 -0.37 3.29 28.54
C GLY A 799 0.92 2.58 28.96
N PHE A 800 2.03 3.31 28.97
CA PHE A 800 3.36 2.75 29.20
C PHE A 800 3.74 2.74 30.69
N PHE A 801 3.16 3.61 31.53
CA PHE A 801 3.57 3.75 32.93
C PHE A 801 2.49 3.45 33.97
N LEU A 802 1.24 3.10 33.60
CA LEU A 802 0.23 2.60 34.55
C LEU A 802 0.03 1.08 34.46
N LEU A 803 0.08 0.42 35.62
CA LEU A 803 -0.33 -0.98 35.79
C LEU A 803 -1.85 -1.11 35.96
N LYS A 804 -2.46 -0.10 36.60
CA LYS A 804 -3.90 0.10 36.83
C LYS A 804 -4.20 1.61 36.91
N LYS A 805 -5.46 2.01 36.81
CA LYS A 805 -5.93 3.42 36.82
C LYS A 805 -5.24 4.35 37.82
N ASN A 806 -4.87 3.87 39.02
CA ASN A 806 -4.17 4.64 40.06
C ASN A 806 -2.84 3.99 40.53
N LEU A 807 -2.25 3.07 39.76
CA LEU A 807 -1.03 2.35 40.13
C LEU A 807 0.02 2.49 39.03
N VAL A 808 1.14 3.13 39.36
CA VAL A 808 2.25 3.41 38.45
C VAL A 808 3.27 2.27 38.47
N ASP A 809 3.79 1.90 37.30
CA ASP A 809 4.97 1.07 37.15
C ASP A 809 6.22 1.90 37.48
N HIS A 810 6.56 1.89 38.77
CA HIS A 810 7.65 2.72 39.29
C HIS A 810 9.02 2.31 38.79
N ASP A 811 9.23 1.04 38.44
CA ASP A 811 10.54 0.56 38.03
C ASP A 811 10.79 0.93 36.56
N ARG A 812 9.78 0.83 35.69
CA ARG A 812 9.85 1.31 34.30
C ARG A 812 9.95 2.82 34.20
N LEU A 813 9.13 3.57 34.96
CA LEU A 813 9.17 5.04 34.89
C LEU A 813 10.48 5.60 35.44
N ARG A 814 10.95 5.15 36.62
CA ARG A 814 12.11 5.77 37.28
C ARG A 814 13.44 5.60 36.54
N ALA A 815 13.59 4.57 35.72
CA ALA A 815 14.77 4.43 34.87
C ALA A 815 14.84 5.60 33.89
N VAL A 816 13.78 5.75 33.09
CA VAL A 816 13.66 6.77 32.03
C VAL A 816 13.53 8.18 32.60
N GLU A 817 12.71 8.39 33.62
CA GLU A 817 12.57 9.66 34.37
C GLU A 817 13.92 10.16 34.83
N ARG A 818 14.75 9.25 35.38
CA ARG A 818 16.09 9.60 35.85
C ARG A 818 17.06 9.87 34.71
N GLU A 819 17.09 9.03 33.68
CA GLU A 819 18.05 9.19 32.58
C GLU A 819 17.78 10.51 31.82
N VAL A 820 16.52 10.84 31.57
CA VAL A 820 16.12 12.12 30.96
C VAL A 820 16.36 13.31 31.91
N ALA A 821 16.20 13.15 33.23
CA ALA A 821 16.51 14.20 34.21
C ALA A 821 18.02 14.43 34.44
N ASP A 822 18.83 13.37 34.35
CA ASP A 822 20.28 13.42 34.57
C ASP A 822 21.00 14.12 33.39
N ASP A 823 20.45 14.07 32.15
CA ASP A 823 20.96 14.81 30.97
C ASP A 823 19.87 15.13 29.91
N PRO A 824 19.06 16.19 30.09
CA PRO A 824 18.02 16.57 29.12
C PRO A 824 18.57 16.98 27.74
N ALA A 825 19.79 17.52 27.68
CA ALA A 825 20.40 18.01 26.44
C ALA A 825 20.74 16.86 25.50
N LYS A 826 21.27 15.75 26.03
CA LYS A 826 21.45 14.51 25.27
C LYS A 826 20.15 14.02 24.61
N TYR A 827 19.02 14.07 25.33
CA TYR A 827 17.74 13.63 24.76
C TYR A 827 17.17 14.63 23.73
N LEU A 828 17.54 15.91 23.79
CA LEU A 828 17.28 16.87 22.71
C LEU A 828 18.02 16.49 21.44
N ASP A 829 19.31 16.14 21.54
CA ASP A 829 20.14 15.71 20.40
C ASP A 829 19.66 14.37 19.82
N LEU A 830 19.19 13.43 20.64
CA LEU A 830 18.59 12.19 20.18
C LEU A 830 17.23 12.41 19.51
N ALA A 831 16.38 13.31 20.03
CA ALA A 831 15.08 13.60 19.45
C ALA A 831 15.20 14.24 18.04
N GLN A 832 16.22 15.07 17.81
CA GLN A 832 16.54 15.64 16.48
C GLN A 832 16.99 14.58 15.44
N GLN A 833 17.34 13.36 15.88
CA GLN A 833 17.83 12.28 15.01
C GLN A 833 16.77 11.20 14.73
N ILE A 834 15.52 11.42 15.15
CA ILE A 834 14.38 10.55 14.80
C ILE A 834 14.17 10.60 13.28
N ASN A 835 14.10 9.44 12.64
CA ASN A 835 13.91 9.31 11.19
C ASN A 835 12.76 8.33 10.90
N THR A 836 11.57 8.91 10.72
CA THR A 836 10.31 8.20 10.44
C THR A 836 10.26 7.50 9.08
N GLU A 837 11.13 7.85 8.12
CA GLU A 837 11.25 7.13 6.83
C GLU A 837 11.82 5.71 6.95
N LYS A 838 12.42 5.36 8.11
CA LYS A 838 12.88 4.00 8.39
C LYS A 838 11.76 3.04 8.81
N LEU A 839 10.55 3.56 9.05
CA LEU A 839 9.41 2.73 9.43
C LEU A 839 8.70 2.24 8.16
N ASP A 840 8.90 0.96 7.83
CA ASP A 840 8.15 0.31 6.74
C ASP A 840 6.64 0.40 7.02
N TYR A 841 5.86 0.88 6.04
CA TYR A 841 4.41 1.03 6.08
C TYR A 841 3.90 1.86 7.30
N PRO A 842 4.24 3.17 7.36
CA PRO A 842 3.98 4.02 8.52
C PRO A 842 2.49 4.18 8.86
N GLU A 843 1.59 4.01 7.89
CA GLU A 843 0.14 4.02 8.05
C GLU A 843 -0.43 2.80 8.78
N TRP A 844 0.39 1.77 9.05
CA TRP A 844 -0.02 0.60 9.84
C TRP A 844 0.12 0.81 11.35
N TYR A 845 0.74 1.91 11.80
CA TYR A 845 1.06 2.17 13.20
C TYR A 845 0.37 3.44 13.69
N GLU A 846 -0.65 3.30 14.53
CA GLU A 846 -1.46 4.42 15.01
C GLU A 846 -1.56 4.48 16.53
N ILE A 847 -1.68 5.70 17.05
CA ILE A 847 -1.86 5.97 18.48
C ILE A 847 -3.36 6.08 18.77
N GLY A 848 -3.82 5.32 19.77
CA GLY A 848 -5.23 5.28 20.16
C GLY A 848 -5.46 4.63 21.51
N THR A 849 -6.71 4.58 21.96
CA THR A 849 -7.14 3.87 23.19
C THR A 849 -7.73 2.48 22.91
N ASN A 850 -8.05 2.20 21.64
CA ASN A 850 -8.42 0.92 21.05
C ASN A 850 -8.17 1.01 19.54
N ARG A 851 -8.07 -0.14 18.85
CA ARG A 851 -7.78 -0.22 17.40
C ARG A 851 -8.71 0.65 16.54
N GLY A 852 -10.03 0.60 16.79
CA GLY A 852 -11.03 1.35 16.00
C GLY A 852 -11.12 2.86 16.31
N ASN A 853 -10.41 3.34 17.33
CA ASN A 853 -10.31 4.75 17.70
C ASN A 853 -8.87 5.28 17.58
N ALA A 854 -7.93 4.48 17.07
CA ALA A 854 -6.63 4.97 16.63
C ALA A 854 -6.85 5.77 15.34
N ASN A 855 -6.32 7.00 15.29
CA ASN A 855 -6.58 7.97 14.21
C ASN A 855 -5.39 8.91 13.98
N THR A 856 -4.21 8.56 14.50
CA THR A 856 -3.01 9.40 14.43
C THR A 856 -1.82 8.49 14.27
N ASN A 857 -1.23 8.51 13.07
CA ASN A 857 -0.02 7.77 12.76
C ASN A 857 1.09 8.09 13.76
N VAL A 858 1.85 7.06 14.15
CA VAL A 858 3.00 7.17 15.03
C VAL A 858 4.03 8.14 14.45
N THR A 859 4.24 8.13 13.12
CA THR A 859 5.12 9.09 12.44
C THR A 859 4.72 10.53 12.73
N THR A 860 3.44 10.88 12.54
CA THR A 860 2.96 12.26 12.80
C THR A 860 3.05 12.69 14.27
N PHE A 861 3.20 11.76 15.21
CA PHE A 861 3.57 12.09 16.59
C PHE A 861 5.08 12.29 16.73
N LEU A 862 5.89 11.38 16.19
CA LEU A 862 7.34 11.42 16.24
C LEU A 862 7.94 12.63 15.50
N ASP A 863 7.43 12.95 14.31
CA ASP A 863 7.80 14.13 13.52
C ASP A 863 7.55 15.41 14.34
N ALA A 864 6.37 15.54 14.97
CA ALA A 864 6.03 16.70 15.80
C ALA A 864 6.90 16.84 17.06
N VAL A 865 7.54 15.76 17.52
CA VAL A 865 8.53 15.78 18.61
C VAL A 865 9.91 16.17 18.09
N SER A 866 10.32 15.61 16.95
CA SER A 866 11.61 15.91 16.28
C SER A 866 11.67 17.35 15.80
N ASP A 867 10.65 17.82 15.07
CA ASP A 867 10.51 19.20 14.59
C ASP A 867 10.58 20.21 15.74
N TYR A 868 9.89 19.92 16.85
CA TYR A 868 9.94 20.78 18.02
C TYR A 868 11.31 20.75 18.70
N ALA A 869 11.97 19.58 18.79
CA ALA A 869 13.32 19.46 19.32
C ALA A 869 14.35 20.25 18.49
N VAL A 870 14.25 20.22 17.15
CA VAL A 870 15.06 21.04 16.24
C VAL A 870 14.84 22.53 16.47
N GLN A 871 13.58 23.00 16.58
CA GLN A 871 13.33 24.42 16.82
C GLN A 871 13.77 24.87 18.22
N VAL A 872 13.74 23.99 19.23
CA VAL A 872 14.28 24.27 20.57
C VAL A 872 15.80 24.31 20.57
N SER A 873 16.50 23.42 19.86
CA SER A 873 17.98 23.44 19.82
C SER A 873 18.55 24.66 19.10
N LEU A 874 17.80 25.22 18.14
CA LEU A 874 18.14 26.47 17.44
C LEU A 874 17.96 27.74 18.29
N LEU A 875 17.27 27.69 19.44
CA LEU A 875 16.99 28.86 20.27
C LEU A 875 18.27 29.42 20.92
N SER A 876 18.77 30.53 20.36
CA SER A 876 19.98 31.20 20.84
C SER A 876 19.68 32.29 21.89
N GLU A 877 20.74 32.89 22.45
CA GLU A 877 20.61 34.07 23.33
C GLU A 877 20.37 35.33 22.50
N ASP A 878 21.02 35.45 21.35
CA ASP A 878 20.86 36.53 20.36
C ASP A 878 19.37 36.70 19.94
N ASP A 879 18.63 35.59 19.79
CA ASP A 879 17.18 35.61 19.45
C ASP A 879 16.30 36.23 20.56
N LEU A 880 16.82 36.30 21.79
CA LEU A 880 16.08 36.73 22.99
C LEU A 880 16.61 38.04 23.59
N GLU A 881 17.84 38.44 23.24
CA GLU A 881 18.51 39.65 23.74
C GLU A 881 17.65 40.90 23.49
N GLU A 882 17.08 41.06 22.27
CA GLU A 882 16.22 42.20 21.92
C GLU A 882 14.96 42.28 22.81
N HIS A 883 14.32 41.14 23.11
CA HIS A 883 13.14 41.09 23.96
C HIS A 883 13.43 41.41 25.43
N PHE A 884 14.58 40.95 25.95
CA PHE A 884 14.98 41.27 27.32
C PHE A 884 15.43 42.73 27.47
N ALA A 885 16.20 43.25 26.51
CA ALA A 885 16.71 44.62 26.52
C ALA A 885 15.58 45.67 26.55
N GLU A 886 14.50 45.47 25.78
CA GLU A 886 13.35 46.40 25.68
C GLU A 886 12.71 46.73 27.04
N HIS A 887 12.88 45.89 28.07
CA HIS A 887 12.33 46.12 29.41
C HIS A 887 13.39 46.20 30.51
N LEU A 888 14.57 45.60 30.32
CA LEU A 888 15.66 45.69 31.29
C LEU A 888 16.32 47.07 31.30
N ASP A 889 16.50 47.74 30.16
CA ASP A 889 17.28 48.99 30.07
C ASP A 889 16.86 50.05 31.11
N ALA A 890 15.56 50.33 31.23
CA ALA A 890 15.01 51.28 32.20
C ALA A 890 15.25 50.85 33.67
N VAL A 891 15.19 49.54 33.94
CA VAL A 891 15.38 48.99 35.28
C VAL A 891 16.87 48.92 35.63
N GLU A 892 17.74 48.53 34.70
CA GLU A 892 19.20 48.51 34.86
C GLU A 892 19.76 49.90 35.21
N LYS A 893 19.17 50.95 34.63
CA LYS A 893 19.56 52.36 34.76
C LYS A 893 19.14 52.98 36.10
N TRP A 894 18.01 52.56 36.69
CA TRP A 894 17.39 53.24 37.84
C TRP A 894 17.10 52.37 39.07
N PHE A 895 17.27 51.05 39.03
CA PHE A 895 16.96 50.18 40.16
C PHE A 895 18.09 50.12 41.21
N ASP A 896 17.78 50.47 42.46
CA ASP A 896 18.63 50.17 43.63
C ASP A 896 17.92 49.22 44.65
N PRO A 897 18.63 48.22 45.21
CA PRO A 897 18.11 47.34 46.26
C PRO A 897 17.61 48.02 47.55
N GLU A 898 18.05 49.22 47.88
CA GLU A 898 17.65 49.97 49.08
C GLU A 898 16.35 50.78 48.87
N HIS A 899 15.86 50.92 47.63
CA HIS A 899 14.64 51.68 47.32
C HIS A 899 13.41 51.18 48.07
N THR A 900 12.65 52.11 48.66
CA THR A 900 11.33 51.85 49.23
C THR A 900 10.21 52.47 48.40
N LYS A 901 8.97 52.00 48.62
CA LYS A 901 7.76 52.57 48.03
C LYS A 901 7.59 54.07 48.31
N ALA A 902 8.17 54.59 49.39
CA ALA A 902 8.11 56.01 49.72
C ALA A 902 9.07 56.85 48.86
N ASP A 903 10.27 56.34 48.59
CA ASP A 903 11.32 57.05 47.85
C ASP A 903 10.96 57.13 46.35
N LEU A 904 10.43 56.02 45.80
CA LEU A 904 9.88 55.98 44.44
C LEU A 904 8.68 56.92 44.25
N LEU A 905 7.84 57.09 45.29
CA LEU A 905 6.72 58.04 45.25
C LEU A 905 7.20 59.50 45.30
N ASP A 906 8.21 59.81 46.13
CA ASP A 906 8.79 61.16 46.22
C ASP A 906 9.49 61.57 44.90
N ALA A 907 10.15 60.61 44.23
CA ALA A 907 10.68 60.79 42.89
C ALA A 907 9.57 61.03 41.84
N PHE A 908 8.52 60.20 41.84
CA PHE A 908 7.37 60.38 40.94
C PHE A 908 6.66 61.73 41.15
N ASP A 909 6.48 62.17 42.39
CA ASP A 909 5.90 63.48 42.69
C ASP A 909 6.85 64.61 42.27
N THR A 910 8.15 64.48 42.47
CA THR A 910 9.17 65.47 42.02
C THR A 910 9.21 65.59 40.49
N LEU A 911 9.16 64.47 39.77
CA LEU A 911 9.15 64.45 38.30
C LEU A 911 7.80 64.93 37.74
N ASP A 912 6.67 64.59 38.37
CA ASP A 912 5.33 65.06 37.98
C ASP A 912 5.14 66.57 38.24
N GLU A 913 5.73 67.10 39.33
CA GLU A 913 5.83 68.55 39.55
C GLU A 913 6.72 69.22 38.50
N ALA A 914 7.85 68.61 38.13
CA ALA A 914 8.75 69.14 37.09
C ALA A 914 8.08 69.17 35.71
N LEU A 915 7.49 68.06 35.25
CA LEU A 915 6.74 67.95 34.00
C LEU A 915 5.56 68.92 33.95
N GLY A 916 4.91 69.17 35.09
CA GLY A 916 3.86 70.17 35.24
C GLY A 916 4.29 71.62 34.96
N VAL A 917 5.59 71.92 34.94
CA VAL A 917 6.14 73.23 34.53
C VAL A 917 6.19 73.37 33.00
N PHE A 918 6.30 72.26 32.26
CA PHE A 918 6.52 72.24 30.80
C PHE A 918 5.26 71.98 29.97
N ASP A 919 4.08 71.86 30.59
CA ASP A 919 2.78 71.57 29.93
C ASP A 919 2.79 70.28 29.08
N VAL A 920 3.58 69.28 29.51
CA VAL A 920 3.70 67.97 28.85
C VAL A 920 2.42 67.14 29.04
N THR A 921 1.95 66.54 27.96
CA THR A 921 0.82 65.59 27.99
C THR A 921 1.20 64.36 28.82
N ARG A 922 0.54 64.16 29.97
CA ARG A 922 0.76 62.99 30.83
C ARG A 922 0.23 61.73 30.13
N ASP A 923 1.06 60.69 30.03
CA ASP A 923 0.61 59.38 29.55
C ASP A 923 -0.35 58.70 30.55
N GLY A 924 -1.19 57.79 30.08
CA GLY A 924 -1.98 56.91 30.93
C GLY A 924 -1.09 56.03 31.80
N SER A 925 -0.02 55.47 31.23
CA SER A 925 0.93 54.59 31.94
C SER A 925 1.48 55.22 33.22
N TRP A 926 1.87 56.50 33.17
CA TRP A 926 2.41 57.23 34.32
C TRP A 926 1.38 57.43 35.43
N ASN A 927 0.10 57.59 35.08
CA ASN A 927 -0.98 57.70 36.07
C ASN A 927 -1.26 56.36 36.74
N ASP A 928 -1.18 55.25 35.99
CA ASP A 928 -1.37 53.90 36.51
C ASP A 928 -0.21 53.49 37.44
N ALA A 929 1.05 53.74 37.05
CA ALA A 929 2.22 53.56 37.91
C ALA A 929 2.12 54.37 39.22
N LYS A 930 1.68 55.64 39.13
CA LYS A 930 1.41 56.50 40.30
C LYS A 930 0.24 55.99 41.16
N ALA A 931 -0.73 55.28 40.57
CA ALA A 931 -1.81 54.64 41.31
C ALA A 931 -1.30 53.45 42.15
N SER A 932 -0.41 52.62 41.60
CA SER A 932 0.24 51.52 42.34
C SER A 932 1.13 52.03 43.48
N LEU A 933 1.78 53.18 43.30
CA LEU A 933 2.55 53.87 44.35
C LEU A 933 1.67 54.53 45.43
N THR A 934 0.46 55.00 45.12
CA THR A 934 -0.40 55.71 46.09
C THR A 934 -1.47 54.85 46.76
N THR A 935 -1.78 53.67 46.24
CA THR A 935 -2.81 52.78 46.81
C THR A 935 -2.40 52.22 48.19
N GLU A 936 -3.23 52.48 49.21
CA GLU A 936 -3.03 51.98 50.58
C GLU A 936 -3.11 50.45 50.62
N GLY A 937 -2.09 49.81 51.20
CA GLY A 937 -2.02 48.35 51.34
C GLY A 937 -1.51 47.59 50.12
N HIS A 938 -1.25 48.27 48.99
CA HIS A 938 -0.55 47.69 47.85
C HIS A 938 0.96 47.65 48.13
N ASP A 939 1.58 46.48 48.01
CA ASP A 939 3.04 46.30 48.18
C ASP A 939 3.67 45.94 46.83
N LEU A 940 4.65 46.73 46.40
CA LEU A 940 5.42 46.51 45.17
C LEU A 940 6.35 45.30 45.28
N HIS A 941 6.53 44.75 46.49
CA HIS A 941 7.36 43.58 46.76
C HIS A 941 8.81 43.74 46.24
N LEU A 942 9.39 44.94 46.35
CA LEU A 942 10.71 45.30 45.79
C LEU A 942 11.84 44.33 46.20
N ASN A 943 11.77 43.74 47.41
CA ASN A 943 12.72 42.69 47.83
C ASN A 943 12.62 41.40 47.01
N LYS A 944 11.41 41.00 46.56
CA LYS A 944 11.22 39.85 45.65
C LYS A 944 11.62 40.22 44.22
N PHE A 945 11.29 41.43 43.79
CA PHE A 945 11.70 41.98 42.49
C PHE A 945 13.23 41.97 42.35
N ASN A 946 13.97 42.37 43.40
CA ASN A 946 15.43 42.30 43.45
C ASN A 946 15.98 40.88 43.26
N SER A 947 15.37 39.86 43.89
CA SER A 947 15.77 38.47 43.65
C SER A 947 15.50 38.05 42.20
N VAL A 948 14.33 38.40 41.64
CA VAL A 948 14.01 38.06 40.24
C VAL A 948 14.99 38.74 39.27
N LEU A 949 15.33 40.02 39.46
CA LEU A 949 16.36 40.69 38.65
C LEU A 949 17.74 40.05 38.80
N SER A 950 18.09 39.57 39.99
CA SER A 950 19.36 38.87 40.23
C SER A 950 19.40 37.51 39.51
N ASP A 951 18.27 36.81 39.46
CA ASP A 951 18.13 35.52 38.77
C ASP A 951 18.09 35.71 37.23
N LEU A 952 17.47 36.78 36.73
CA LEU A 952 17.50 37.17 35.31
C LEU A 952 18.91 37.55 34.83
N ARG A 953 19.72 38.18 35.70
CA ARG A 953 21.12 38.58 35.43
C ARG A 953 22.13 37.43 35.54
N SER A 954 21.69 36.20 35.82
CA SER A 954 22.61 35.06 35.95
C SER A 954 23.02 34.51 34.56
N THR A 955 24.31 34.60 34.24
CA THR A 955 24.88 34.32 32.90
C THR A 955 25.16 32.84 32.59
N ASP A 956 24.94 31.93 33.53
CA ASP A 956 25.26 30.50 33.35
C ASP A 956 23.98 29.73 32.93
N ARG A 957 23.56 29.89 31.67
CA ARG A 957 22.38 29.22 31.07
C ARG A 957 22.83 28.39 29.85
N ASP A 958 23.47 27.26 30.10
CA ASP A 958 24.11 26.44 29.05
C ASP A 958 23.11 25.72 28.12
N THR A 959 21.84 25.56 28.51
CA THR A 959 20.85 24.75 27.76
C THR A 959 19.65 25.56 27.20
N PRO A 960 19.07 25.14 26.06
CA PRO A 960 17.86 25.78 25.52
C PRO A 960 16.65 25.74 26.46
N PHE A 961 16.52 24.69 27.28
CA PHE A 961 15.44 24.56 28.26
C PHE A 961 15.51 25.62 29.35
N GLU A 962 16.73 25.99 29.77
CA GLU A 962 16.96 27.07 30.72
C GLU A 962 16.65 28.45 30.13
N ARG A 963 16.81 28.64 28.82
CA ARG A 963 16.38 29.85 28.10
C ARG A 963 14.85 29.95 28.03
N LEU A 964 14.16 28.84 27.75
CA LEU A 964 12.70 28.79 27.82
C LEU A 964 12.18 29.04 29.25
N ALA A 965 12.83 28.48 30.28
CA ALA A 965 12.52 28.77 31.67
C ALA A 965 12.71 30.26 32.03
N LEU A 966 13.80 30.88 31.55
CA LEU A 966 14.07 32.31 31.71
C LEU A 966 12.95 33.18 31.13
N LEU A 967 12.49 32.87 29.92
CA LEU A 967 11.35 33.55 29.29
C LEU A 967 10.05 33.42 30.09
N HIS A 968 9.80 32.24 30.67
CA HIS A 968 8.64 32.01 31.54
C HIS A 968 8.71 32.83 32.84
N ASP A 969 9.88 32.88 33.50
CA ASP A 969 10.05 33.66 34.73
C ASP A 969 10.04 35.17 34.46
N PHE A 970 10.61 35.63 33.35
CA PHE A 970 10.55 37.01 32.89
C PHE A 970 9.11 37.45 32.62
N GLN A 971 8.36 36.72 31.80
CA GLN A 971 6.98 37.07 31.47
C GLN A 971 6.04 36.98 32.69
N ARG A 972 6.31 36.07 33.63
CA ARG A 972 5.63 36.02 34.93
C ARG A 972 5.97 37.24 35.79
N SER A 973 7.24 37.67 35.79
CA SER A 973 7.69 38.86 36.52
C SER A 973 6.98 40.13 36.06
N LEU A 974 6.88 40.34 34.74
CA LEU A 974 6.19 41.48 34.13
C LEU A 974 4.73 41.62 34.61
N GLU A 975 4.01 40.52 34.74
CA GLU A 975 2.59 40.51 35.13
C GLU A 975 2.39 40.44 36.67
N THR A 976 3.43 40.11 37.45
CA THR A 976 3.37 39.97 38.92
C THR A 976 3.90 41.20 39.66
N HIS A 977 4.74 42.02 39.01
CA HIS A 977 5.46 43.12 39.65
C HIS A 977 5.26 44.45 38.93
N ASP A 978 4.32 45.27 39.41
CA ASP A 978 4.12 46.69 39.03
C ASP A 978 5.40 47.54 39.09
N ALA A 979 6.47 47.05 39.75
CA ALA A 979 7.77 47.68 39.75
C ALA A 979 8.34 47.89 38.34
N TRP A 980 8.07 46.97 37.38
CA TRP A 980 8.44 47.16 35.97
C TRP A 980 7.84 48.44 35.39
N ASP A 981 6.52 48.61 35.51
CA ASP A 981 5.81 49.80 35.01
C ASP A 981 6.26 51.08 35.73
N VAL A 982 6.52 50.99 37.03
CA VAL A 982 7.04 52.10 37.84
C VAL A 982 8.42 52.57 37.35
N TYR A 983 9.38 51.67 37.14
CA TYR A 983 10.71 52.05 36.64
C TYR A 983 10.70 52.46 35.17
N LYS A 984 9.87 51.84 34.33
CA LYS A 984 9.68 52.24 32.93
C LYS A 984 9.12 53.67 32.83
N ALA A 985 8.06 53.96 33.58
CA ALA A 985 7.49 55.31 33.61
C ALA A 985 8.43 56.35 34.26
N LEU A 986 9.27 55.97 35.24
CA LEU A 986 10.35 56.86 35.72
C LEU A 986 11.32 57.20 34.60
N ASP A 987 11.77 56.22 33.82
CA ASP A 987 12.71 56.46 32.72
C ASP A 987 12.08 57.33 31.64
N GLU A 988 10.88 56.99 31.18
CA GLU A 988 10.10 57.80 30.22
C GLU A 988 9.93 59.26 30.69
N MET A 989 9.58 59.47 31.97
CA MET A 989 9.45 60.81 32.55
C MET A 989 10.78 61.58 32.58
N ILE A 990 11.90 60.89 32.82
CA ILE A 990 13.25 61.48 32.84
C ILE A 990 13.74 61.77 31.42
N GLU A 991 13.51 60.87 30.45
CA GLU A 991 13.86 61.07 29.04
C GLU A 991 13.13 62.27 28.46
N VAL A 992 11.80 62.34 28.66
CA VAL A 992 10.96 63.46 28.21
C VAL A 992 11.37 64.80 28.85
N LEU A 993 11.90 64.79 30.09
CA LEU A 993 12.50 65.98 30.73
C LEU A 993 13.91 66.29 30.20
N SER A 994 14.67 65.29 29.76
CA SER A 994 16.04 65.46 29.25
C SER A 994 16.07 65.99 27.81
N ASP A 995 15.07 65.64 27.00
CA ASP A 995 14.87 66.14 25.63
C ASP A 995 14.41 67.60 25.56
N GLN A 996 14.05 68.22 26.69
CA GLN A 996 13.74 69.66 26.76
C GLN A 996 15.01 70.52 26.73
N GLU A 997 15.65 70.64 25.57
CA GLU A 997 16.72 71.63 25.37
C GLU A 997 16.18 73.08 25.55
N VAL A 998 16.75 73.81 26.50
CA VAL A 998 16.45 75.24 26.69
C VAL A 998 17.23 76.05 25.65
N ASP A 999 16.55 76.40 24.57
CA ASP A 999 17.09 77.19 23.46
C ASP A 999 17.50 78.60 23.92
N ALA A 1000 18.80 78.89 23.89
CA ALA A 1000 19.36 80.14 24.42
C ALA A 1000 19.01 81.33 23.52
N THR A 1001 18.01 82.11 23.93
CA THR A 1001 17.44 83.22 23.15
C THR A 1001 17.95 84.59 23.60
N ASP A 1002 18.17 85.49 22.62
CA ASP A 1002 18.90 86.77 22.79
C ASP A 1002 18.04 87.94 23.34
N ASP A 1003 16.76 87.75 23.68
CA ASP A 1003 15.87 88.84 24.08
C ASP A 1003 15.74 89.03 25.61
N VAL A 1004 15.97 90.25 26.08
CA VAL A 1004 16.24 90.56 27.49
C VAL A 1004 14.96 90.69 28.34
N GLU A 1005 13.82 91.02 27.74
CA GLU A 1005 12.53 90.97 28.46
C GLU A 1005 12.03 89.52 28.62
N GLU A 1006 12.34 88.65 27.66
CA GLU A 1006 12.04 87.22 27.73
C GLU A 1006 12.98 86.54 28.75
N GLN A 1007 14.27 86.89 28.76
CA GLN A 1007 15.24 86.43 29.77
C GLN A 1007 14.86 86.73 31.22
N VAL A 1008 14.06 87.76 31.55
CA VAL A 1008 13.65 88.02 32.95
C VAL A 1008 12.48 87.14 33.38
N LYS A 1009 11.60 86.78 32.45
CA LYS A 1009 10.48 85.87 32.69
C LYS A 1009 10.99 84.42 32.67
N GLN A 1010 11.79 84.09 31.66
CA GLN A 1010 12.63 82.90 31.64
C GLN A 1010 13.48 82.85 32.90
N LEU A 1011 14.13 83.89 33.44
CA LEU A 1011 14.91 83.76 34.69
C LEU A 1011 14.10 83.26 35.92
N GLN A 1012 12.77 83.40 35.95
CA GLN A 1012 11.95 82.74 36.98
C GLN A 1012 11.63 81.30 36.60
N GLU A 1013 11.25 81.05 35.34
CA GLU A 1013 11.01 79.71 34.78
C GLU A 1013 12.31 78.88 34.70
N LEU A 1014 13.48 79.54 34.70
CA LEU A 1014 14.85 79.02 34.59
C LEU A 1014 15.48 78.91 35.98
N GLN A 1015 15.08 79.73 36.96
CA GLN A 1015 15.26 79.38 38.38
C GLN A 1015 14.35 78.24 38.83
N GLN A 1016 13.16 78.10 38.23
CA GLN A 1016 12.30 76.93 38.40
C GLN A 1016 12.85 75.73 37.64
N TYR A 1017 13.43 75.89 36.45
CA TYR A 1017 14.17 74.87 35.70
C TYR A 1017 15.41 74.44 36.47
N GLU A 1018 16.28 75.36 36.88
CA GLU A 1018 17.47 75.05 37.69
C GLU A 1018 17.08 74.45 39.04
N ARG A 1019 15.91 74.79 39.62
CA ARG A 1019 15.41 74.08 40.82
C ARG A 1019 14.80 72.73 40.52
N ALA A 1020 13.99 72.57 39.49
CA ALA A 1020 13.37 71.30 39.13
C ALA A 1020 14.44 70.33 38.65
N ARG A 1021 15.41 70.81 37.87
CA ARG A 1021 16.62 70.11 37.46
C ARG A 1021 17.60 69.91 38.61
N GLN A 1022 17.80 70.84 39.55
CA GLN A 1022 18.58 70.53 40.77
C GLN A 1022 17.82 69.60 41.73
N ASN A 1023 16.50 69.61 41.75
CA ASN A 1023 15.70 68.69 42.56
C ASN A 1023 15.64 67.31 41.91
N ALA A 1024 15.58 67.21 40.58
CA ALA A 1024 15.67 65.96 39.83
C ALA A 1024 17.11 65.40 39.89
N ILE A 1025 18.13 66.25 39.67
CA ILE A 1025 19.54 65.86 39.89
C ILE A 1025 19.75 65.46 41.36
N LYS A 1026 19.21 66.19 42.34
CA LYS A 1026 19.27 65.79 43.75
C LYS A 1026 18.45 64.54 44.05
N ALA A 1027 17.33 64.30 43.39
CA ALA A 1027 16.60 63.04 43.51
C ALA A 1027 17.48 61.90 42.99
N THR A 1028 18.14 62.07 41.84
CA THR A 1028 19.11 61.09 41.30
C THR A 1028 20.50 61.08 41.98
N GLU A 1029 20.77 61.98 42.94
CA GLU A 1029 22.01 62.03 43.75
C GLU A 1029 21.76 61.69 45.24
N GLU A 1030 20.49 61.66 45.68
CA GLU A 1030 20.02 61.20 47.00
C GLU A 1030 19.22 59.88 46.90
N PHE A 1031 18.96 59.38 45.67
CA PHE A 1031 18.78 57.96 45.32
C PHE A 1031 20.13 57.24 45.44
#